data_AF-A0A7W0S3A8-F1
#
_entry.id   AF-A0A7W0S3A8-F1
#
_cell.length_a   1.000
_cell.length_b   1.000
_cell.length_c   1.000
_cell.angle_alpha   90.00
_cell.angle_beta   90.00
_cell.angle_gamma   90.00
#
_symmetry.space_group_name_H-M   'P 1'
#
loop_
_entity.id
_entity.type
_entity.pdbx_description
1 polymer ?
#
loop_
_entity_poly.entity_id
_entity_poly.type
_entity_poly.pdbx_seq_one_letter_code
_entity_poly.pdbx_strand_id
1 'polypeptide(L)'
;MQLSKTSVFLLSFLLFVFIFPISAQRKQADVERKINTLLVKMTLAEKLGQLQQLDGEANGRFRPEHLELAKKGLLGSTLNVRGAKQTNELQRAAVEQSRLKIPILFGFDVIHGYRTLFPIPLGETASWDLQAAEKSAHIAAQEARSAGVHWTFAPMVDIARDPRWGRIMEGAGEDVFLGGEMAKARVRGFQGTDFSALDRVMACAKHFAGYGAAEGGRDYNTVDMSERTLREIYLPPFKAAKDAGAGSFMTSFNTLNGVPATANPFLLRQILRQEWKFDGLVVSDYTSVKELINHGVARNESEAAHISLNAGTDMEMVSRSFNQHGAELVKAGKVPLKTIDDAVRNVLRVKFKLGLFENPYIDENLEKSTIKKPEFLQAAREITAKSFVLLKNERETLPINKSIKKIAVVGALADDKANTLDWWAGDAKAEDSITVLEGVRQKLGANAKIRFEKGCELVCDSDKDFVKASDAAKDSDFTILFVGETREISGEAASRSNLDLPGKQLDLVKAIHKTGKPYVVVLKNGRPLTINWLAENSPAILETWHSGTMGGAAIADVLFGDANPSGKLPVTFPRNVGQIPIAYNSLPTGRPLEPENRYTSKYLDVANTPLYPFGFGLSYTEFKISNLRLDRTQIKAGENIKVSVEVENVGGRDGTEVVQLYLRDLVASVSRPIKELKDFRRIALRRGEKRTVEFVLTPEKLGFLNRDMKFTVEDGDFKVFIGNSSEGGLEGTFTVGKLPIAEKKTKLADAPRVFNEKLPDKAIPAAKISPTDEVFLEDLTRKTFRFFWEQSDPKTGLTVDRARADGSMLPPDHKSYNIASSAATGFALTSLCVAAERKWVTPNEARTRARTTLKFYAERALHKNGWFYHWMDKTTGERRWNSEVSSIDTAIVLGGVLSVKQCFAGDAEIVKLANQIYERVDFRWMLNGHQHLLSHGWRPEKGFLPTRWDTYSEHALLYFLAIGSPTFPISPESWYAWRRDFVTYGGYKYLAGDTPLFIHQFSQAWLDLRGRRESRLSKINYYDNSIAATRAHRQFFIDISKEFPTYSSNIWGLTASDSQNGYVAWGAPPRPTSLDGTVVPCAAAGSLMFTPDISLAALREMKNKYGEKIYQYYGFVDAFNPKTNWTDTDVIGIDLGITLLSAENLRSGNVWFWFMRNPEIQYALRQAF
;
A
#
# COMPACT_ATOMS: atom_id res chain seq x y z
N MET A 1 20.82 58.84 21.08
CA MET A 1 19.47 58.35 20.69
C MET A 1 19.51 57.93 19.22
N GLN A 2 19.79 56.65 18.97
CA GLN A 2 19.75 56.04 17.64
C GLN A 2 18.46 55.23 17.53
N LEU A 3 17.55 55.62 16.65
CA LEU A 3 16.44 54.79 16.21
C LEU A 3 16.93 53.93 15.03
N SER A 4 16.77 52.62 15.14
CA SER A 4 17.34 51.63 14.23
C SER A 4 16.60 51.57 12.90
N LYS A 5 17.35 51.26 11.83
CA LYS A 5 16.91 51.08 10.43
C LYS A 5 15.82 50.01 10.19
N THR A 6 15.32 49.37 11.24
CA THR A 6 14.29 48.31 11.18
C THR A 6 12.87 48.87 11.05
N SER A 7 12.61 50.12 11.44
CA SER A 7 11.25 50.69 11.44
C SER A 7 10.80 51.24 10.07
N VAL A 8 11.74 51.50 9.15
CA VAL A 8 11.41 52.02 7.80
C VAL A 8 11.06 50.90 6.82
N PHE A 9 11.52 49.66 7.05
CA PHE A 9 11.15 48.51 6.21
C PHE A 9 9.76 47.93 6.54
N LEU A 10 9.27 48.09 7.78
CA LEU A 10 7.94 47.60 8.17
C LEU A 10 6.80 48.46 7.62
N LEU A 11 6.98 49.78 7.48
CA LEU A 11 5.94 50.67 6.95
C LEU A 11 5.72 50.48 5.44
N SER A 12 6.78 50.17 4.68
CA SER A 12 6.70 49.92 3.24
C SER A 12 6.05 48.56 2.90
N PHE A 13 6.19 47.57 3.79
CA PHE A 13 5.58 46.24 3.63
C PHE A 13 4.08 46.25 3.99
N LEU A 14 3.67 47.08 4.96
CA LEU A 14 2.27 47.26 5.35
C LEU A 14 1.44 48.04 4.31
N LEU A 15 2.02 48.97 3.55
CA LEU A 15 1.31 49.62 2.43
C LEU A 15 1.09 48.70 1.23
N PHE A 16 2.00 47.76 0.94
CA PHE A 16 1.86 46.84 -0.19
C PHE A 16 0.79 45.75 0.03
N VAL A 17 0.56 45.32 1.27
CA VAL A 17 -0.40 44.26 1.61
C VAL A 17 -1.85 44.77 1.66
N PHE A 18 -2.09 46.05 1.91
CA PHE A 18 -3.46 46.61 1.96
C PHE A 18 -3.93 47.26 0.63
N ILE A 19 -3.03 47.69 -0.26
CA ILE A 19 -3.42 48.36 -1.52
C ILE A 19 -3.78 47.36 -2.64
N PHE A 20 -3.11 46.20 -2.71
CA PHE A 20 -3.38 45.18 -3.74
C PHE A 20 -4.77 44.50 -3.66
N PRO A 21 -5.28 44.06 -2.48
CA PRO A 21 -6.59 43.41 -2.42
C PRO A 21 -7.75 44.38 -2.75
N ILE A 22 -7.61 45.67 -2.44
CA ILE A 22 -8.63 46.70 -2.76
C ILE A 22 -8.73 46.93 -4.28
N SER A 23 -7.62 46.86 -5.01
CA SER A 23 -7.57 47.04 -6.47
C SER A 23 -8.22 45.88 -7.23
N ALA A 24 -7.90 44.64 -6.86
CA ALA A 24 -8.48 43.44 -7.48
C ALA A 24 -10.00 43.35 -7.25
N GLN A 25 -10.46 43.65 -6.04
CA GLN A 25 -11.88 43.64 -5.68
C GLN A 25 -12.67 44.75 -6.41
N ARG A 26 -12.07 45.93 -6.62
CA ARG A 26 -12.65 46.99 -7.47
C ARG A 26 -12.73 46.59 -8.94
N LYS A 27 -11.72 45.93 -9.50
CA LYS A 27 -11.70 45.45 -10.89
C LYS A 27 -12.75 44.37 -11.14
N GLN A 28 -12.95 43.45 -10.18
CA GLN A 28 -14.01 42.43 -10.26
C GLN A 28 -15.42 43.04 -10.17
N ALA A 29 -15.63 44.01 -9.27
CA ALA A 29 -16.90 44.73 -9.17
C ALA A 29 -17.23 45.52 -10.45
N ASP A 30 -16.23 46.07 -11.14
CA ASP A 30 -16.42 46.73 -12.43
C ASP A 30 -16.84 45.76 -13.53
N VAL A 31 -16.22 44.58 -13.61
CA VAL A 31 -16.59 43.52 -14.57
C VAL A 31 -18.04 43.06 -14.36
N GLU A 32 -18.45 42.77 -13.13
CA GLU A 32 -19.85 42.38 -12.86
C GLU A 32 -20.85 43.48 -13.21
N ARG A 33 -20.51 44.75 -12.99
CA ARG A 33 -21.33 45.89 -13.42
C ARG A 33 -21.47 45.96 -14.94
N LYS A 34 -20.38 45.76 -15.68
CA LYS A 34 -20.39 45.71 -17.16
C LYS A 34 -21.25 44.54 -17.66
N ILE A 35 -21.11 43.36 -17.06
CA ILE A 35 -21.92 42.19 -17.41
C ILE A 35 -23.41 42.45 -17.15
N ASN A 36 -23.76 42.99 -15.98
CA ASN A 36 -25.15 43.36 -15.67
C ASN A 36 -25.73 44.36 -16.69
N THR A 37 -24.95 45.36 -17.08
CA THR A 37 -25.36 46.35 -18.08
C THR A 37 -25.61 45.69 -19.44
N LEU A 38 -24.75 44.75 -19.84
CA LEU A 38 -24.89 44.03 -21.10
C LEU A 38 -26.12 43.10 -21.07
N LEU A 39 -26.31 42.34 -20.00
CA LEU A 39 -27.46 41.43 -19.81
C LEU A 39 -28.81 42.12 -19.93
N VAL A 40 -28.95 43.34 -19.39
CA VAL A 40 -30.19 44.14 -19.50
C VAL A 40 -30.45 44.58 -20.95
N LYS A 41 -29.39 44.80 -21.73
CA LYS A 41 -29.51 45.21 -23.14
C LYS A 41 -29.78 44.04 -24.08
N MET A 42 -29.51 42.79 -23.67
CA MET A 42 -29.65 41.61 -24.52
C MET A 42 -31.11 41.16 -24.64
N THR A 43 -31.51 40.87 -25.87
CA THR A 43 -32.73 40.11 -26.17
C THR A 43 -32.58 38.66 -25.72
N LEU A 44 -33.71 37.95 -25.56
CA LEU A 44 -33.66 36.52 -25.22
C LEU A 44 -32.94 35.69 -26.29
N ALA A 45 -33.08 36.03 -27.57
CA ALA A 45 -32.37 35.36 -28.67
C ALA A 45 -30.85 35.55 -28.58
N GLU A 46 -30.36 36.77 -28.30
CA GLU A 46 -28.93 37.02 -28.09
C GLU A 46 -28.42 36.28 -26.84
N LYS A 47 -29.22 36.20 -25.77
CA LYS A 47 -28.89 35.42 -24.56
C LYS A 47 -28.71 33.95 -24.90
N LEU A 48 -29.68 33.32 -25.56
CA LEU A 48 -29.58 31.92 -25.99
C LEU A 48 -28.46 31.69 -27.01
N GLY A 49 -28.18 32.68 -27.87
CA GLY A 49 -27.03 32.66 -28.76
C GLY A 49 -25.69 32.58 -28.04
N GLN A 50 -25.55 33.26 -26.88
CA GLN A 50 -24.34 33.16 -26.05
C GLN A 50 -24.13 31.77 -25.43
N LEU A 51 -25.20 30.98 -25.28
CA LEU A 51 -25.15 29.65 -24.68
C LEU A 51 -24.86 28.53 -25.69
N GLN A 52 -24.60 28.86 -26.96
CA GLN A 52 -24.36 27.88 -28.01
C GLN A 52 -22.88 27.88 -28.43
N GLN A 53 -22.31 26.67 -28.50
CA GLN A 53 -21.04 26.40 -29.15
C GLN A 53 -21.26 25.50 -30.37
N LEU A 54 -20.87 25.94 -31.56
CA LEU A 54 -21.02 25.14 -32.79
C LEU A 54 -19.69 24.61 -33.33
N ASP A 55 -19.73 23.45 -33.97
CA ASP A 55 -18.55 22.78 -34.52
C ASP A 55 -18.12 23.35 -35.87
N GLY A 56 -16.83 23.62 -36.02
CA GLY A 56 -16.20 23.96 -37.30
C GLY A 56 -16.04 22.77 -38.23
N GLU A 57 -15.19 22.94 -39.24
CA GLU A 57 -14.69 21.86 -40.09
C GLU A 57 -13.42 21.25 -39.50
N ALA A 58 -13.17 19.96 -39.77
CA ALA A 58 -11.96 19.26 -39.30
C ALA A 58 -10.65 19.97 -39.71
N ASN A 59 -10.65 20.70 -40.83
CA ASN A 59 -9.52 21.49 -41.33
C ASN A 59 -9.29 22.83 -40.60
N GLY A 60 -10.14 23.19 -39.63
CA GLY A 60 -10.03 24.43 -38.84
C GLY A 60 -10.90 25.59 -39.33
N ARG A 61 -11.62 25.45 -40.44
CA ARG A 61 -12.48 26.51 -40.98
C ARG A 61 -13.80 26.60 -40.22
N PHE A 62 -14.37 27.80 -40.20
CA PHE A 62 -15.77 27.98 -39.78
C PHE A 62 -16.72 27.56 -40.91
N ARG A 63 -17.93 27.16 -40.57
CA ARG A 63 -18.99 26.86 -41.54
C ARG A 63 -19.68 28.15 -41.99
N PRO A 64 -20.19 28.26 -43.23
CA PRO A 64 -20.83 29.49 -43.72
C PRO A 64 -21.93 30.05 -42.81
N GLU A 65 -22.72 29.17 -42.18
CA GLU A 65 -23.76 29.57 -41.22
C GLU A 65 -23.22 30.28 -39.97
N HIS A 66 -21.99 29.99 -39.54
CA HIS A 66 -21.38 30.64 -38.37
C HIS A 66 -21.22 32.14 -38.61
N LEU A 67 -20.85 32.52 -39.83
CA LEU A 67 -20.67 33.92 -40.21
C LEU A 67 -22.00 34.68 -40.09
N GLU A 68 -23.10 34.09 -40.56
CA GLU A 68 -24.43 34.70 -40.49
C GLU A 68 -24.95 34.80 -39.04
N LEU A 69 -24.69 33.79 -38.21
CA LEU A 69 -25.03 33.83 -36.79
C LEU A 69 -24.18 34.85 -36.02
N ALA A 70 -22.90 34.97 -36.34
CA ALA A 70 -21.99 35.95 -35.75
C ALA A 70 -22.45 37.39 -36.03
N LYS A 71 -22.80 37.72 -37.29
CA LYS A 71 -23.35 39.04 -37.67
C LYS A 71 -24.64 39.38 -36.91
N LYS A 72 -25.44 38.37 -36.56
CA LYS A 72 -26.69 38.55 -35.81
C LYS A 72 -26.50 38.58 -34.29
N GLY A 73 -25.28 38.33 -33.78
CA GLY A 73 -25.02 38.22 -32.34
C GLY A 73 -25.59 36.94 -31.70
N LEU A 74 -25.81 35.90 -32.51
CA LEU A 74 -26.46 34.64 -32.10
C LEU A 74 -25.47 33.47 -31.98
N LEU A 75 -24.16 33.75 -31.93
CA LEU A 75 -23.10 32.76 -31.78
C LEU A 75 -22.20 33.12 -30.59
N GLY A 76 -22.24 32.29 -29.55
CA GLY A 76 -21.48 32.50 -28.33
C GLY A 76 -20.05 31.97 -28.42
N SER A 77 -19.89 30.79 -29.03
CA SER A 77 -18.62 30.10 -29.17
C SER A 77 -18.59 29.18 -30.40
N THR A 78 -17.39 28.77 -30.82
CA THR A 78 -17.17 27.67 -31.76
C THR A 78 -16.18 26.65 -31.20
N LEU A 79 -16.37 25.39 -31.54
CA LEU A 79 -15.39 24.31 -31.42
C LEU A 79 -14.67 24.13 -32.77
N ASN A 80 -13.42 23.68 -32.75
CA ASN A 80 -12.60 23.28 -33.91
C ASN A 80 -12.19 24.38 -34.90
N VAL A 81 -12.77 25.59 -34.83
CA VAL A 81 -12.34 26.74 -35.63
C VAL A 81 -11.02 27.30 -35.09
N ARG A 82 -9.99 27.33 -35.93
CA ARG A 82 -8.61 27.69 -35.56
C ARG A 82 -7.84 28.27 -36.75
N GLY A 83 -6.67 28.83 -36.47
CA GLY A 83 -5.88 29.63 -37.40
C GLY A 83 -6.25 31.11 -37.27
N ALA A 84 -5.25 31.99 -37.16
CA ALA A 84 -5.46 33.41 -36.89
C ALA A 84 -6.37 34.06 -37.94
N LYS A 85 -6.21 33.67 -39.22
CA LYS A 85 -7.07 34.17 -40.31
C LYS A 85 -8.55 33.80 -40.12
N GLN A 86 -8.84 32.52 -39.85
CA GLN A 86 -10.23 32.02 -39.75
C GLN A 86 -10.93 32.59 -38.52
N THR A 87 -10.23 32.61 -37.39
CA THR A 87 -10.75 33.12 -36.13
C THR A 87 -10.98 34.63 -36.20
N ASN A 88 -10.05 35.40 -36.77
CA ASN A 88 -10.20 36.84 -36.99
C ASN A 88 -11.39 37.19 -37.89
N GLU A 89 -11.58 36.45 -38.99
CA GLU A 89 -12.69 36.69 -39.92
C GLU A 89 -14.04 36.54 -39.21
N LEU A 90 -14.23 35.43 -38.48
CA LEU A 90 -15.46 35.20 -37.74
C LEU A 90 -15.62 36.18 -36.57
N GLN A 91 -14.52 36.55 -35.90
CA GLN A 91 -14.53 37.53 -34.82
C GLN A 91 -14.91 38.93 -35.31
N ARG A 92 -14.44 39.37 -36.49
CA ARG A 92 -14.85 40.65 -37.11
C ARG A 92 -16.34 40.68 -37.37
N ALA A 93 -16.92 39.59 -37.86
CA ALA A 93 -18.37 39.50 -38.05
C ALA A 93 -19.14 39.72 -36.73
N ALA A 94 -18.67 39.15 -35.62
CA ALA A 94 -19.29 39.35 -34.31
C ALA A 94 -19.08 40.77 -33.75
N VAL A 95 -17.86 41.29 -33.75
CA VAL A 95 -17.51 42.56 -33.08
C VAL A 95 -17.87 43.80 -33.92
N GLU A 96 -17.83 43.71 -35.24
CA GLU A 96 -18.05 44.86 -36.12
C GLU A 96 -19.50 44.97 -36.60
N GLN A 97 -20.18 43.83 -36.81
CA GLN A 97 -21.48 43.78 -37.49
C GLN A 97 -22.66 43.44 -36.57
N SER A 98 -22.43 42.78 -35.42
CA SER A 98 -23.52 42.48 -34.49
C SER A 98 -23.96 43.69 -33.64
N ARG A 99 -25.23 43.69 -33.23
CA ARG A 99 -25.86 44.81 -32.50
C ARG A 99 -25.13 45.18 -31.20
N LEU A 100 -24.70 44.17 -30.43
CA LEU A 100 -24.04 44.35 -29.13
C LEU A 100 -22.52 44.14 -29.17
N LYS A 101 -21.97 43.77 -30.33
CA LYS A 101 -20.52 43.63 -30.55
C LYS A 101 -19.84 42.67 -29.56
N ILE A 102 -20.55 41.61 -29.15
CA ILE A 102 -20.04 40.63 -28.18
C ILE A 102 -19.10 39.66 -28.92
N PRO A 103 -17.83 39.50 -28.49
CA PRO A 103 -16.87 38.62 -29.16
C PRO A 103 -17.23 37.13 -28.99
N ILE A 104 -16.73 36.28 -29.87
CA ILE A 104 -16.88 34.82 -29.88
C ILE A 104 -15.71 34.17 -29.12
N LEU A 105 -16.01 33.09 -28.39
CA LEU A 105 -14.99 32.18 -27.82
C LEU A 105 -14.63 31.08 -28.81
N PHE A 106 -13.34 30.85 -29.04
CA PHE A 106 -12.86 29.78 -29.90
C PHE A 106 -12.23 28.67 -29.04
N GLY A 107 -12.89 27.51 -29.01
CA GLY A 107 -12.53 26.32 -28.25
C GLY A 107 -11.85 25.25 -29.12
N PHE A 108 -10.85 24.56 -28.58
CA PHE A 108 -10.20 23.44 -29.26
C PHE A 108 -9.57 22.42 -28.29
N ASP A 109 -9.55 21.14 -28.67
CA ASP A 109 -8.85 20.08 -27.93
C ASP A 109 -7.33 20.19 -28.11
N VAL A 110 -6.69 20.97 -27.23
CA VAL A 110 -5.22 21.12 -27.14
C VAL A 110 -4.76 20.27 -25.97
N ILE A 111 -4.80 18.94 -26.15
CA ILE A 111 -4.69 17.99 -25.04
C ILE A 111 -3.26 17.83 -24.54
N HIS A 112 -2.27 17.67 -25.41
CA HIS A 112 -0.85 17.53 -25.02
C HIS A 112 0.08 18.17 -26.05
N GLY A 113 -0.39 19.26 -26.66
CA GLY A 113 0.30 19.97 -27.72
C GLY A 113 -0.69 20.54 -28.73
N TYR A 114 -0.21 21.46 -29.57
CA TYR A 114 -0.98 22.00 -30.69
C TYR A 114 -0.37 21.56 -32.03
N ARG A 115 0.79 22.11 -32.41
CA ARG A 115 1.60 21.66 -33.54
C ARG A 115 2.81 20.87 -33.10
N THR A 116 3.39 21.27 -31.99
CA THR A 116 4.41 20.52 -31.26
C THR A 116 3.72 19.63 -30.23
N LEU A 117 3.71 18.31 -30.45
CA LEU A 117 3.17 17.34 -29.50
C LEU A 117 4.22 16.89 -28.49
N PHE A 118 3.80 16.89 -27.23
CA PHE A 118 4.46 16.23 -26.11
C PHE A 118 3.95 14.78 -25.99
N PRO A 119 4.45 13.95 -25.06
CA PRO A 119 3.84 12.65 -24.81
C PRO A 119 2.37 12.81 -24.44
N ILE A 120 1.58 11.77 -24.71
CA ILE A 120 0.20 11.71 -24.20
C ILE A 120 0.16 11.97 -22.69
N PRO A 121 -0.90 12.56 -22.13
CA PRO A 121 -0.94 12.96 -20.72
C PRO A 121 -0.57 11.85 -19.73
N LEU A 122 -0.94 10.60 -20.00
CA LEU A 122 -0.53 9.45 -19.17
C LEU A 122 0.99 9.27 -19.18
N GLY A 123 1.62 9.38 -20.35
CA GLY A 123 3.06 9.32 -20.51
C GLY A 123 3.76 10.52 -19.88
N GLU A 124 3.27 11.74 -20.12
CA GLU A 124 3.79 12.95 -19.47
C GLU A 124 3.77 12.82 -17.94
N THR A 125 2.69 12.28 -17.38
CA THR A 125 2.56 12.06 -15.95
C THR A 125 3.63 11.09 -15.43
N ALA A 126 4.05 10.12 -16.24
CA ALA A 126 5.13 9.20 -15.90
C ALA A 126 6.48 9.90 -15.68
N SER A 127 6.66 11.17 -16.08
CA SER A 127 7.85 11.96 -15.72
C SER A 127 7.91 12.35 -14.24
N TRP A 128 6.75 12.44 -13.57
CA TRP A 128 6.58 13.02 -12.22
C TRP A 128 7.27 14.40 -12.10
N ASP A 129 7.26 15.17 -13.19
CA ASP A 129 7.90 16.48 -13.31
C ASP A 129 6.82 17.55 -13.54
N LEU A 130 6.36 18.17 -12.45
CA LEU A 130 5.32 19.20 -12.52
C LEU A 130 5.75 20.42 -13.35
N GLN A 131 7.06 20.73 -13.38
CA GLN A 131 7.58 21.82 -14.19
C GLN A 131 7.55 21.47 -15.68
N ALA A 132 7.80 20.19 -16.02
CA ALA A 132 7.62 19.71 -17.38
C ALA A 132 6.16 19.81 -17.83
N ALA A 133 5.21 19.37 -17.01
CA ALA A 133 3.78 19.45 -17.31
C ALA A 133 3.26 20.90 -17.44
N GLU A 134 3.76 21.83 -16.61
CA GLU A 134 3.44 23.26 -16.74
C GLU A 134 4.06 23.85 -18.03
N LYS A 135 5.31 23.49 -18.35
CA LYS A 135 6.03 23.96 -19.53
C LYS A 135 5.40 23.46 -20.84
N SER A 136 5.03 22.19 -20.91
CA SER A 136 4.38 21.60 -22.10
C SER A 136 3.02 22.24 -22.35
N ALA A 137 2.19 22.37 -21.30
CA ALA A 137 0.89 23.04 -21.38
C ALA A 137 1.03 24.52 -21.78
N HIS A 138 2.07 25.22 -21.28
CA HIS A 138 2.36 26.59 -21.70
C HIS A 138 2.75 26.69 -23.18
N ILE A 139 3.64 25.83 -23.67
CA ILE A 139 4.01 25.82 -25.09
C ILE A 139 2.79 25.52 -25.97
N ALA A 140 1.97 24.54 -25.57
CA ALA A 140 0.74 24.21 -26.27
C ALA A 140 -0.24 25.39 -26.30
N ALA A 141 -0.39 26.11 -25.17
CA ALA A 141 -1.18 27.34 -25.10
C ALA A 141 -0.64 28.44 -26.01
N GLN A 142 0.68 28.64 -26.03
CA GLN A 142 1.30 29.69 -26.83
C GLN A 142 1.08 29.44 -28.33
N GLU A 143 1.29 28.21 -28.78
CA GLU A 143 1.00 27.82 -30.17
C GLU A 143 -0.50 27.98 -30.48
N ALA A 144 -1.41 27.44 -29.66
CA ALA A 144 -2.85 27.51 -29.89
C ALA A 144 -3.38 28.95 -29.87
N ARG A 145 -2.91 29.77 -28.92
CA ARG A 145 -3.28 31.18 -28.78
C ARG A 145 -2.85 32.00 -29.99
N SER A 146 -1.65 31.74 -30.52
CA SER A 146 -1.17 32.35 -31.75
C SER A 146 -2.04 32.01 -32.97
N ALA A 147 -2.74 30.88 -32.95
CA ALA A 147 -3.71 30.47 -33.96
C ALA A 147 -5.17 30.90 -33.64
N GLY A 148 -5.37 31.82 -32.69
CA GLY A 148 -6.69 32.35 -32.37
C GLY A 148 -7.56 31.48 -31.45
N VAL A 149 -7.04 30.40 -30.91
CA VAL A 149 -7.73 29.62 -29.87
C VAL A 149 -7.67 30.39 -28.54
N HIS A 150 -8.79 30.46 -27.84
CA HIS A 150 -8.92 31.18 -26.57
C HIS A 150 -9.09 30.25 -25.37
N TRP A 151 -9.60 29.05 -25.66
CA TRP A 151 -10.13 28.14 -24.69
C TRP A 151 -9.76 26.72 -25.10
N THR A 152 -9.17 25.96 -24.19
CA THR A 152 -8.84 24.57 -24.45
C THR A 152 -9.65 23.63 -23.58
N PHE A 153 -10.02 22.49 -24.15
CA PHE A 153 -10.68 21.39 -23.47
C PHE A 153 -9.68 20.47 -22.77
N ALA A 154 -8.85 21.09 -21.92
CA ALA A 154 -7.82 20.44 -21.14
C ALA A 154 -7.57 21.23 -19.83
N PRO A 155 -7.07 20.57 -18.76
CA PRO A 155 -6.67 19.17 -18.72
C PRO A 155 -7.85 18.20 -18.57
N MET A 156 -7.71 17.01 -19.17
CA MET A 156 -8.49 15.83 -18.77
C MET A 156 -7.91 15.30 -17.45
N VAL A 157 -8.75 15.15 -16.43
CA VAL A 157 -8.32 14.86 -15.05
C VAL A 157 -9.10 13.70 -14.41
N ASP A 158 -9.77 12.90 -15.23
CA ASP A 158 -10.45 11.71 -14.76
C ASP A 158 -9.44 10.71 -14.19
N ILE A 159 -9.67 10.25 -12.96
CA ILE A 159 -8.98 9.08 -12.43
C ILE A 159 -9.47 7.85 -13.19
N ALA A 160 -8.54 7.03 -13.68
CA ALA A 160 -8.85 5.81 -14.41
C ALA A 160 -8.15 4.61 -13.75
N ARG A 161 -8.94 3.63 -13.32
CA ARG A 161 -8.48 2.36 -12.73
C ARG A 161 -8.79 1.15 -13.62
N ASP A 162 -9.32 1.41 -14.80
CA ASP A 162 -9.66 0.40 -15.80
C ASP A 162 -8.88 0.67 -17.09
N PRO A 163 -7.75 -0.03 -17.32
CA PRO A 163 -6.93 0.19 -18.52
C PRO A 163 -7.62 -0.25 -19.83
N ARG A 164 -8.78 -0.93 -19.78
CA ARG A 164 -9.57 -1.23 -20.99
C ARG A 164 -10.09 0.03 -21.66
N TRP A 165 -10.38 1.06 -20.86
CA TRP A 165 -10.91 2.33 -21.35
C TRP A 165 -9.88 3.08 -22.17
N GLY A 166 -10.22 3.42 -23.41
CA GLY A 166 -9.27 4.03 -24.35
C GLY A 166 -8.78 5.40 -23.93
N ARG A 167 -9.60 6.17 -23.21
CA ARG A 167 -9.28 7.53 -22.77
C ARG A 167 -8.37 7.60 -21.55
N ILE A 168 -7.95 6.47 -20.98
CA ILE A 168 -6.92 6.47 -19.92
C ILE A 168 -5.64 7.21 -20.35
N MET A 169 -5.36 7.21 -21.66
CA MET A 169 -4.24 7.94 -22.25
C MET A 169 -4.28 9.46 -22.00
N GLU A 170 -5.48 10.03 -21.84
CA GLU A 170 -5.73 11.47 -21.69
C GLU A 170 -5.57 11.95 -20.24
N GLY A 171 -5.61 11.02 -19.28
CA GLY A 171 -5.58 11.32 -17.85
C GLY A 171 -4.20 11.19 -17.24
N ALA A 172 -4.15 11.31 -15.91
CA ALA A 172 -2.94 11.24 -15.10
C ALA A 172 -2.79 9.90 -14.35
N GLY A 173 -3.41 8.84 -14.85
CA GLY A 173 -3.36 7.50 -14.26
C GLY A 173 -4.34 7.29 -13.10
N GLU A 174 -3.93 6.50 -12.10
CA GLU A 174 -4.84 5.96 -11.07
C GLU A 174 -4.83 6.71 -9.73
N ASP A 175 -3.87 7.62 -9.55
CA ASP A 175 -3.61 8.26 -8.26
C ASP A 175 -4.21 9.66 -8.12
N VAL A 176 -4.85 9.87 -6.96
CA VAL A 176 -5.60 11.09 -6.64
C VAL A 176 -4.66 12.27 -6.39
N PHE A 177 -3.54 12.06 -5.69
CA PHE A 177 -2.62 13.13 -5.34
C PHE A 177 -1.82 13.58 -6.57
N LEU A 178 -1.20 12.63 -7.27
CA LEU A 178 -0.45 12.91 -8.50
C LEU A 178 -1.35 13.52 -9.57
N GLY A 179 -2.56 12.96 -9.77
CA GLY A 179 -3.54 13.52 -10.69
C GLY A 179 -3.96 14.95 -10.34
N GLY A 180 -4.14 15.25 -9.04
CA GLY A 180 -4.41 16.60 -8.57
C GLY A 180 -3.25 17.58 -8.79
N GLU A 181 -2.00 17.16 -8.56
CA GLU A 181 -0.82 18.01 -8.80
C GLU A 181 -0.58 18.25 -10.30
N MET A 182 -0.77 17.24 -11.15
CA MET A 182 -0.72 17.39 -12.61
C MET A 182 -1.83 18.32 -13.12
N ALA A 183 -3.05 18.19 -12.59
CA ALA A 183 -4.15 19.10 -12.92
C ALA A 183 -3.79 20.56 -12.62
N LYS A 184 -3.22 20.84 -11.44
CA LYS A 184 -2.75 22.20 -11.08
C LYS A 184 -1.68 22.71 -12.03
N ALA A 185 -0.65 21.89 -12.30
CA ALA A 185 0.47 22.26 -13.18
C ALA A 185 -0.01 22.60 -14.59
N ARG A 186 -0.90 21.76 -15.16
CA ARG A 186 -1.44 21.98 -16.50
C ARG A 186 -2.37 23.18 -16.59
N VAL A 187 -3.25 23.39 -15.60
CA VAL A 187 -4.09 24.59 -15.54
C VAL A 187 -3.22 25.84 -15.54
N ARG A 188 -2.19 25.90 -14.69
CA ARG A 188 -1.24 27.04 -14.64
C ARG A 188 -0.49 27.23 -15.96
N GLY A 189 -0.05 26.13 -16.58
CA GLY A 189 0.65 26.18 -17.86
C GLY A 189 -0.23 26.78 -18.96
N PHE A 190 -1.47 26.27 -19.10
CA PHE A 190 -2.39 26.75 -20.12
C PHE A 190 -2.79 28.21 -19.91
N GLN A 191 -3.26 28.55 -18.71
CA GLN A 191 -3.99 29.80 -18.49
C GLN A 191 -3.19 30.89 -17.77
N GLY A 192 -2.11 30.54 -17.07
CA GLY A 192 -1.36 31.46 -16.21
C GLY A 192 -2.22 32.05 -15.08
N THR A 193 -1.89 33.26 -14.65
CA THR A 193 -2.70 34.05 -13.70
C THR A 193 -3.44 35.21 -14.37
N ASP A 194 -3.05 35.55 -15.60
CA ASP A 194 -3.68 36.55 -16.45
C ASP A 194 -4.30 35.88 -17.68
N PHE A 195 -5.61 35.76 -17.67
CA PHE A 195 -6.40 35.15 -18.74
C PHE A 195 -6.32 35.94 -20.05
N SER A 196 -5.97 37.23 -20.00
CA SER A 196 -5.91 38.10 -21.18
C SER A 196 -4.60 38.01 -21.95
N ALA A 197 -3.60 37.31 -21.39
CA ALA A 197 -2.28 37.20 -22.00
C ALA A 197 -2.33 36.51 -23.38
N LEU A 198 -1.49 36.98 -24.30
CA LEU A 198 -1.46 36.52 -25.71
C LEU A 198 -0.66 35.22 -25.92
N ASP A 199 -0.12 34.65 -24.85
CA ASP A 199 0.58 33.36 -24.80
C ASP A 199 -0.18 32.31 -23.96
N ARG A 200 -1.43 32.62 -23.56
CA ARG A 200 -2.27 31.78 -22.70
C ARG A 200 -3.62 31.45 -23.33
N VAL A 201 -4.18 30.32 -22.93
CA VAL A 201 -5.55 29.91 -23.23
C VAL A 201 -6.27 29.51 -21.94
N MET A 202 -7.56 29.79 -21.85
CA MET A 202 -8.35 29.34 -20.70
C MET A 202 -8.40 27.81 -20.64
N ALA A 203 -8.16 27.23 -19.46
CA ALA A 203 -8.29 25.79 -19.24
C ALA A 203 -9.74 25.37 -18.96
N CYS A 204 -10.11 24.17 -19.42
CA CYS A 204 -11.36 23.49 -19.13
C CYS A 204 -11.06 22.11 -18.52
N ALA A 205 -11.34 21.94 -17.23
CA ALA A 205 -11.18 20.63 -16.61
C ALA A 205 -12.28 19.67 -17.09
N LYS A 206 -11.89 18.48 -17.57
CA LYS A 206 -12.82 17.48 -18.11
C LYS A 206 -12.50 16.04 -17.65
N HIS A 207 -13.46 15.13 -17.56
CA HIS A 207 -14.90 15.28 -17.85
C HIS A 207 -15.71 15.14 -16.55
N PHE A 208 -16.39 16.20 -16.13
CA PHE A 208 -17.02 16.31 -14.81
C PHE A 208 -18.38 15.57 -14.77
N ALA A 209 -18.52 14.41 -14.10
CA ALA A 209 -17.52 13.71 -13.29
C ALA A 209 -17.70 12.18 -13.26
N GLY A 210 -16.60 11.48 -12.96
CA GLY A 210 -16.56 10.03 -12.74
C GLY A 210 -16.34 9.21 -14.01
N TYR A 211 -16.07 9.86 -15.14
CA TYR A 211 -16.07 9.23 -16.47
C TYR A 211 -15.06 8.08 -16.61
N GLY A 212 -13.88 8.20 -16.00
CA GLY A 212 -12.87 7.14 -15.98
C GLY A 212 -13.24 5.88 -15.18
N ALA A 213 -14.43 5.84 -14.57
CA ALA A 213 -14.99 4.68 -13.87
C ALA A 213 -15.99 3.88 -14.71
N ALA A 214 -16.10 4.14 -16.02
CA ALA A 214 -17.09 3.53 -16.89
C ALA A 214 -17.07 2.00 -16.81
N GLU A 215 -18.24 1.39 -16.58
CA GLU A 215 -18.36 -0.06 -16.36
C GLU A 215 -17.77 -0.88 -17.52
N GLY A 216 -16.96 -1.88 -17.17
CA GLY A 216 -16.27 -2.74 -18.13
C GLY A 216 -15.21 -2.02 -18.97
N GLY A 217 -14.85 -0.78 -18.59
CA GLY A 217 -13.94 0.09 -19.33
C GLY A 217 -14.44 0.42 -20.74
N ARG A 218 -15.76 0.34 -20.97
CA ARG A 218 -16.37 0.73 -22.24
C ARG A 218 -16.69 2.21 -22.18
N ASP A 219 -16.22 2.95 -23.17
CA ASP A 219 -16.45 4.38 -23.23
C ASP A 219 -17.94 4.74 -23.16
N TYR A 220 -18.25 5.89 -22.55
CA TYR A 220 -19.61 6.43 -22.30
C TYR A 220 -20.52 5.60 -21.38
N ASN A 221 -20.11 4.40 -21.01
CA ASN A 221 -20.96 3.45 -20.28
C ASN A 221 -21.31 3.96 -18.87
N THR A 222 -22.28 3.29 -18.25
CA THR A 222 -22.74 3.55 -16.88
C THR A 222 -21.60 3.75 -15.90
N VAL A 223 -21.75 4.73 -15.02
CA VAL A 223 -20.92 4.88 -13.81
C VAL A 223 -21.83 4.87 -12.59
N ASP A 224 -21.58 3.92 -11.70
CA ASP A 224 -22.25 3.82 -10.40
C ASP A 224 -21.20 3.72 -9.29
N MET A 225 -21.31 4.59 -8.29
CA MET A 225 -20.42 4.59 -7.14
C MET A 225 -21.02 5.31 -5.93
N SER A 226 -20.54 4.96 -4.74
CA SER A 226 -20.89 5.71 -3.53
C SER A 226 -20.42 7.17 -3.60
N GLU A 227 -21.14 8.08 -2.96
CA GLU A 227 -20.72 9.48 -2.83
C GLU A 227 -19.32 9.61 -2.18
N ARG A 228 -18.98 8.70 -1.26
CA ARG A 228 -17.64 8.62 -0.68
C ARG A 228 -16.57 8.38 -1.73
N THR A 229 -16.74 7.35 -2.56
CA THR A 229 -15.82 7.03 -3.65
C THR A 229 -15.69 8.22 -4.60
N LEU A 230 -16.81 8.83 -4.96
CA LEU A 230 -16.83 10.02 -5.81
C LEU A 230 -16.00 11.16 -5.19
N ARG A 231 -16.21 11.48 -3.91
CA ARG A 231 -15.55 12.61 -3.23
C ARG A 231 -14.08 12.36 -2.85
N GLU A 232 -13.70 11.12 -2.53
CA GLU A 232 -12.33 10.79 -2.11
C GLU A 232 -11.43 10.41 -3.28
N ILE A 233 -11.98 9.96 -4.42
CA ILE A 233 -11.20 9.43 -5.54
C ILE A 233 -11.39 10.25 -6.82
N TYR A 234 -12.62 10.48 -7.26
CA TYR A 234 -12.88 10.99 -8.62
C TYR A 234 -13.02 12.51 -8.69
N LEU A 235 -13.53 13.18 -7.65
CA LEU A 235 -13.65 14.65 -7.59
C LEU A 235 -12.38 15.42 -7.22
N PRO A 236 -11.42 14.90 -6.43
CA PRO A 236 -10.27 15.71 -6.00
C PRO A 236 -9.43 16.32 -7.12
N PRO A 237 -9.13 15.65 -8.26
CA PRO A 237 -8.41 16.30 -9.36
C PRO A 237 -9.18 17.48 -9.99
N PHE A 238 -10.51 17.38 -10.10
CA PHE A 238 -11.37 18.49 -10.52
C PHE A 238 -11.34 19.63 -9.52
N LYS A 239 -11.37 19.34 -8.21
CA LYS A 239 -11.23 20.37 -7.18
C LYS A 239 -9.86 21.04 -7.26
N ALA A 240 -8.80 20.27 -7.47
CA ALA A 240 -7.44 20.78 -7.67
C ALA A 240 -7.35 21.70 -8.90
N ALA A 241 -8.00 21.36 -10.02
CA ALA A 241 -8.09 22.21 -11.19
C ALA A 241 -8.84 23.53 -10.90
N LYS A 242 -9.98 23.45 -10.20
CA LYS A 242 -10.73 24.64 -9.76
C LYS A 242 -9.89 25.53 -8.82
N ASP A 243 -9.17 24.95 -7.88
CA ASP A 243 -8.35 25.69 -6.91
C ASP A 243 -7.07 26.27 -7.56
N ALA A 244 -6.60 25.68 -8.66
CA ALA A 244 -5.60 26.30 -9.55
C ALA A 244 -6.17 27.43 -10.44
N GLY A 245 -7.49 27.59 -10.45
CA GLY A 245 -8.19 28.68 -11.12
C GLY A 245 -8.79 28.32 -12.47
N ALA A 246 -8.96 27.04 -12.83
CA ALA A 246 -9.54 26.62 -14.11
C ALA A 246 -10.79 27.46 -14.47
N GLY A 247 -10.83 28.00 -15.69
CA GLY A 247 -11.88 28.94 -16.10
C GLY A 247 -13.21 28.28 -16.43
N SER A 248 -13.19 26.98 -16.75
CA SER A 248 -14.39 26.21 -17.07
C SER A 248 -14.31 24.74 -16.70
N PHE A 249 -15.46 24.08 -16.68
CA PHE A 249 -15.61 22.62 -16.59
C PHE A 249 -16.44 22.12 -17.76
N MET A 250 -16.07 20.96 -18.30
CA MET A 250 -16.86 20.23 -19.28
C MET A 250 -17.59 19.09 -18.56
N THR A 251 -18.89 18.92 -18.80
CA THR A 251 -19.65 17.78 -18.27
C THR A 251 -19.16 16.47 -18.91
N SER A 252 -19.43 15.33 -18.30
CA SER A 252 -19.17 14.03 -18.91
C SER A 252 -20.40 13.42 -19.58
N PHE A 253 -20.15 12.42 -20.43
CA PHE A 253 -21.19 11.65 -21.13
C PHE A 253 -21.95 10.67 -20.23
N ASN A 254 -21.28 10.13 -19.21
CA ASN A 254 -21.80 9.03 -18.41
C ASN A 254 -23.00 9.45 -17.53
N THR A 255 -23.82 8.46 -17.16
CA THR A 255 -24.65 8.55 -15.96
C THR A 255 -23.75 8.48 -14.73
N LEU A 256 -24.09 9.23 -13.68
CA LEU A 256 -23.56 9.03 -12.34
C LEU A 256 -24.73 8.60 -11.45
N ASN A 257 -24.73 7.34 -11.01
CA ASN A 257 -25.80 6.74 -10.21
C ASN A 257 -27.18 6.92 -10.88
N GLY A 258 -27.24 6.69 -12.19
CA GLY A 258 -28.45 6.76 -13.00
C GLY A 258 -28.82 8.15 -13.56
N VAL A 259 -28.11 9.23 -13.19
CA VAL A 259 -28.39 10.59 -13.69
C VAL A 259 -27.24 11.06 -14.60
N PRO A 260 -27.47 11.34 -15.90
CA PRO A 260 -26.45 11.87 -16.80
C PRO A 260 -25.80 13.14 -16.26
N ALA A 261 -24.47 13.25 -16.30
CA ALA A 261 -23.74 14.36 -15.68
C ALA A 261 -24.19 15.74 -16.20
N THR A 262 -24.49 15.84 -17.50
CA THR A 262 -25.04 17.04 -18.16
C THR A 262 -26.41 17.49 -17.64
N ALA A 263 -27.12 16.61 -16.92
CA ALA A 263 -28.43 16.83 -16.32
C ALA A 263 -28.40 16.67 -14.78
N ASN A 264 -27.23 16.66 -14.14
CA ASN A 264 -27.09 16.27 -12.75
C ASN A 264 -26.95 17.49 -11.80
N PRO A 265 -28.03 17.93 -11.10
CA PRO A 265 -27.96 19.07 -10.19
C PRO A 265 -27.09 18.83 -8.95
N PHE A 266 -26.87 17.58 -8.55
CA PHE A 266 -25.95 17.26 -7.45
C PHE A 266 -24.51 17.62 -7.83
N LEU A 267 -24.07 17.27 -9.04
CA LEU A 267 -22.76 17.69 -9.55
C LEU A 267 -22.71 19.20 -9.83
N LEU A 268 -23.62 19.69 -10.66
CA LEU A 268 -23.49 21.01 -11.27
C LEU A 268 -23.93 22.14 -10.35
N ARG A 269 -24.93 21.95 -9.50
CA ARG A 269 -25.38 22.98 -8.55
C ARG A 269 -24.83 22.75 -7.16
N GLN A 270 -25.08 21.58 -6.57
CA GLN A 270 -24.69 21.35 -5.18
C GLN A 270 -23.17 21.35 -5.02
N ILE A 271 -22.44 20.46 -5.70
CA ILE A 271 -20.98 20.40 -5.57
C ILE A 271 -20.32 21.65 -6.18
N LEU A 272 -20.52 21.90 -7.47
CA LEU A 272 -19.73 22.90 -8.19
C LEU A 272 -20.09 24.34 -7.78
N ARG A 273 -21.38 24.71 -7.77
CA ARG A 273 -21.81 26.09 -7.46
C ARG A 273 -21.94 26.35 -5.96
N GLN A 274 -22.53 25.44 -5.18
CA GLN A 274 -22.83 25.69 -3.77
C GLN A 274 -21.67 25.33 -2.83
N GLU A 275 -21.08 24.16 -2.96
CA GLU A 275 -19.98 23.72 -2.08
C GLU A 275 -18.64 24.33 -2.51
N TRP A 276 -18.30 24.28 -3.79
CA TRP A 276 -16.99 24.74 -4.29
C TRP A 276 -16.95 26.22 -4.68
N LYS A 277 -18.13 26.87 -4.74
CA LYS A 277 -18.30 28.28 -5.10
C LYS A 277 -17.68 28.62 -6.45
N PHE A 278 -17.79 27.72 -7.42
CA PHE A 278 -17.25 27.94 -8.75
C PHE A 278 -18.08 28.99 -9.52
N ASP A 279 -17.42 30.03 -10.02
CA ASP A 279 -18.02 31.16 -10.75
C ASP A 279 -17.67 31.15 -12.25
N GLY A 280 -17.01 30.10 -12.74
CA GLY A 280 -16.65 29.95 -14.15
C GLY A 280 -17.74 29.32 -15.00
N LEU A 281 -17.37 28.92 -16.22
CA LEU A 281 -18.29 28.39 -17.24
C LEU A 281 -18.43 26.86 -17.14
N VAL A 282 -19.65 26.34 -17.27
CA VAL A 282 -19.91 24.90 -17.46
C VAL A 282 -20.42 24.66 -18.87
N VAL A 283 -19.69 23.89 -19.66
CA VAL A 283 -20.07 23.50 -21.02
C VAL A 283 -20.46 22.03 -21.06
N SER A 284 -21.46 21.66 -21.85
CA SER A 284 -21.75 20.26 -22.09
C SER A 284 -20.61 19.61 -22.88
N ASP A 285 -20.43 18.31 -22.76
CA ASP A 285 -19.67 17.56 -23.78
C ASP A 285 -20.39 17.58 -25.14
N TYR A 286 -19.74 17.07 -26.18
CA TYR A 286 -20.21 17.03 -27.56
C TYR A 286 -21.61 16.40 -27.63
N THR A 287 -22.64 17.16 -28.03
CA THR A 287 -24.05 16.70 -28.12
C THR A 287 -24.66 16.07 -26.86
N SER A 288 -24.00 16.17 -25.70
CA SER A 288 -24.43 15.53 -24.45
C SER A 288 -25.82 15.98 -23.97
N VAL A 289 -26.28 17.18 -24.35
CA VAL A 289 -27.66 17.62 -24.07
C VAL A 289 -28.65 16.79 -24.87
N LYS A 290 -28.43 16.61 -26.18
CA LYS A 290 -29.31 15.79 -27.03
C LYS A 290 -29.29 14.32 -26.63
N GLU A 291 -28.16 13.82 -26.16
CA GLU A 291 -28.00 12.43 -25.72
C GLU A 291 -28.80 12.07 -24.47
N LEU A 292 -29.33 13.06 -23.74
CA LEU A 292 -30.32 12.83 -22.67
C LEU A 292 -31.54 12.03 -23.16
N ILE A 293 -31.84 12.08 -24.46
CA ILE A 293 -32.89 11.26 -25.09
C ILE A 293 -32.48 9.79 -25.11
N ASN A 294 -31.24 9.48 -25.51
CA ASN A 294 -30.73 8.11 -25.55
C ASN A 294 -30.57 7.53 -24.15
N HIS A 295 -30.20 8.36 -23.17
CA HIS A 295 -30.21 8.00 -21.74
C HIS A 295 -31.62 7.74 -21.20
N GLY A 296 -32.69 8.07 -21.94
CA GLY A 296 -34.07 7.85 -21.54
C GLY A 296 -34.59 8.83 -20.47
N VAL A 297 -33.86 9.93 -20.20
CA VAL A 297 -34.26 10.95 -19.20
C VAL A 297 -35.02 12.13 -19.83
N ALA A 298 -35.04 12.23 -21.15
CA ALA A 298 -35.82 13.21 -21.90
C ALA A 298 -36.53 12.55 -23.10
N ARG A 299 -37.78 12.93 -23.38
CA ARG A 299 -38.51 12.38 -24.53
C ARG A 299 -38.13 13.04 -25.87
N ASN A 300 -37.58 14.26 -25.83
CA ASN A 300 -37.22 15.06 -27.00
C ASN A 300 -36.26 16.20 -26.62
N GLU A 301 -35.77 16.94 -27.62
CA GLU A 301 -34.79 18.03 -27.45
C GLU A 301 -35.29 19.18 -26.57
N SER A 302 -36.59 19.51 -26.62
CA SER A 302 -37.18 20.53 -25.74
C SER A 302 -37.12 20.12 -24.26
N GLU A 303 -37.43 18.86 -23.96
CA GLU A 303 -37.30 18.32 -22.60
C GLU A 303 -35.84 18.20 -22.16
N ALA A 304 -34.94 17.81 -23.06
CA ALA A 304 -33.50 17.76 -22.79
C ALA A 304 -32.93 19.15 -22.44
N ALA A 305 -33.31 20.19 -23.19
CA ALA A 305 -32.94 21.58 -22.91
C ALA A 305 -33.51 22.05 -21.56
N HIS A 306 -34.77 21.73 -21.27
CA HIS A 306 -35.40 22.05 -19.99
C HIS A 306 -34.63 21.47 -18.79
N ILE A 307 -34.28 20.17 -18.85
CA ILE A 307 -33.63 19.47 -17.76
C ILE A 307 -32.20 19.99 -17.55
N SER A 308 -31.39 20.09 -18.60
CA SER A 308 -29.97 20.46 -18.49
C SER A 308 -29.75 21.94 -18.11
N LEU A 309 -30.55 22.87 -18.64
CA LEU A 309 -30.53 24.29 -18.20
C LEU A 309 -30.85 24.41 -16.71
N ASN A 310 -31.90 23.70 -16.25
CA ASN A 310 -32.25 23.70 -14.84
C ASN A 310 -31.24 22.94 -13.98
N ALA A 311 -30.52 21.94 -14.51
CA ALA A 311 -29.46 21.24 -13.79
C ALA A 311 -28.22 22.13 -13.53
N GLY A 312 -27.91 23.08 -14.41
CA GLY A 312 -26.81 24.03 -14.25
C GLY A 312 -25.75 24.02 -15.35
N THR A 313 -26.05 23.40 -16.50
CA THR A 313 -25.23 23.51 -17.72
C THR A 313 -25.39 24.90 -18.32
N ASP A 314 -24.31 25.66 -18.48
CA ASP A 314 -24.38 27.03 -18.97
C ASP A 314 -24.40 27.07 -20.50
N MET A 315 -23.51 26.31 -21.16
CA MET A 315 -23.31 26.33 -22.61
C MET A 315 -23.50 24.93 -23.20
N GLU A 316 -24.26 24.84 -24.29
CA GLU A 316 -24.48 23.62 -25.07
C GLU A 316 -23.46 23.51 -26.20
N MET A 317 -22.83 22.33 -26.31
CA MET A 317 -21.86 22.00 -27.35
C MET A 317 -22.52 21.21 -28.48
N VAL A 318 -22.44 21.76 -29.69
CA VAL A 318 -22.85 21.22 -31.00
C VAL A 318 -24.35 21.01 -31.21
N SER A 319 -25.06 20.36 -30.28
CA SER A 319 -26.53 20.33 -30.34
C SER A 319 -27.10 21.74 -30.21
N ARG A 320 -28.35 21.93 -30.65
CA ARG A 320 -28.99 23.26 -30.72
C ARG A 320 -30.25 23.34 -29.85
N SER A 321 -30.42 22.43 -28.90
CA SER A 321 -31.64 22.29 -28.14
C SER A 321 -31.93 23.53 -27.28
N PHE A 322 -30.91 24.22 -26.75
CA PHE A 322 -31.07 25.47 -25.99
C PHE A 322 -31.57 26.60 -26.90
N ASN A 323 -30.96 26.76 -28.07
CA ASN A 323 -31.29 27.83 -28.99
C ASN A 323 -32.68 27.61 -29.63
N GLN A 324 -33.00 26.37 -30.01
CA GLN A 324 -34.25 26.01 -30.68
C GLN A 324 -35.47 26.05 -29.74
N HIS A 325 -35.31 25.66 -28.46
CA HIS A 325 -36.44 25.49 -27.54
C HIS A 325 -36.43 26.41 -26.32
N GLY A 326 -35.31 27.06 -26.00
CA GLY A 326 -35.15 27.85 -24.78
C GLY A 326 -36.17 29.00 -24.66
N ALA A 327 -36.50 29.67 -25.76
CA ALA A 327 -37.46 30.77 -25.76
C ALA A 327 -38.88 30.32 -25.36
N GLU A 328 -39.31 29.17 -25.90
CA GLU A 328 -40.61 28.57 -25.56
C GLU A 328 -40.65 28.08 -24.11
N LEU A 329 -39.54 27.49 -23.64
CA LEU A 329 -39.42 27.01 -22.25
C LEU A 329 -39.49 28.15 -21.23
N VAL A 330 -38.89 29.30 -21.53
CA VAL A 330 -38.99 30.51 -20.70
C VAL A 330 -40.41 31.06 -20.73
N LYS A 331 -41.01 31.18 -21.92
CA LYS A 331 -42.40 31.65 -22.08
C LYS A 331 -43.39 30.74 -21.34
N ALA A 332 -43.16 29.43 -21.32
CA ALA A 332 -43.96 28.45 -20.63
C ALA A 332 -43.66 28.35 -19.11
N GLY A 333 -42.73 29.14 -18.58
CA GLY A 333 -42.36 29.13 -17.15
C GLY A 333 -41.60 27.89 -16.68
N LYS A 334 -41.14 27.01 -17.60
CA LYS A 334 -40.39 25.79 -17.28
C LYS A 334 -38.91 26.07 -16.97
N VAL A 335 -38.35 27.09 -17.61
CA VAL A 335 -37.00 27.60 -17.31
C VAL A 335 -37.14 29.06 -16.89
N PRO A 336 -36.75 29.44 -15.66
CA PRO A 336 -36.75 30.83 -15.26
C PRO A 336 -35.80 31.66 -16.13
N LEU A 337 -36.20 32.88 -16.51
CA LEU A 337 -35.30 33.80 -17.23
C LEU A 337 -33.98 34.03 -16.47
N LYS A 338 -34.04 34.03 -15.14
CA LYS A 338 -32.86 34.12 -14.28
C LYS A 338 -31.85 33.00 -14.54
N THR A 339 -32.30 31.77 -14.82
CA THR A 339 -31.40 30.65 -15.16
C THR A 339 -30.61 30.95 -16.43
N ILE A 340 -31.27 31.51 -17.45
CA ILE A 340 -30.61 31.95 -18.68
C ILE A 340 -29.65 33.11 -18.38
N ASP A 341 -30.06 34.10 -17.59
CA ASP A 341 -29.22 35.24 -17.24
C ASP A 341 -27.96 34.82 -16.46
N ASP A 342 -28.09 33.87 -15.53
CA ASP A 342 -26.96 33.33 -14.77
C ASP A 342 -25.99 32.57 -15.68
N ALA A 343 -26.49 31.76 -16.62
CA ALA A 343 -25.65 31.05 -17.60
C ALA A 343 -24.91 32.02 -18.52
N VAL A 344 -25.61 33.01 -19.08
CA VAL A 344 -25.00 34.03 -19.96
C VAL A 344 -23.97 34.86 -19.19
N ARG A 345 -24.25 35.18 -17.92
CA ARG A 345 -23.29 35.87 -17.05
C ARG A 345 -21.97 35.13 -16.95
N ASN A 346 -21.98 33.80 -16.82
CA ASN A 346 -20.76 33.00 -16.74
C ASN A 346 -19.97 33.04 -18.07
N VAL A 347 -20.65 32.96 -19.22
CA VAL A 347 -20.03 33.13 -20.55
C VAL A 347 -19.39 34.51 -20.69
N LEU A 348 -20.12 35.58 -20.34
CA LEU A 348 -19.62 36.95 -20.43
C LEU A 348 -18.44 37.19 -19.49
N ARG A 349 -18.48 36.64 -18.27
CA ARG A 349 -17.38 36.74 -17.30
C ARG A 349 -16.09 36.16 -17.88
N VAL A 350 -16.16 35.00 -18.52
CA VAL A 350 -15.02 34.40 -19.22
C VAL A 350 -14.50 35.31 -20.34
N LYS A 351 -15.39 35.85 -21.19
CA LYS A 351 -15.01 36.76 -22.28
C LYS A 351 -14.31 38.03 -21.79
N PHE A 352 -14.78 38.61 -20.67
CA PHE A 352 -14.11 39.73 -20.02
C PHE A 352 -12.76 39.34 -19.39
N LYS A 353 -12.67 38.19 -18.72
CA LYS A 353 -11.41 37.69 -18.14
C LYS A 353 -10.34 37.50 -19.23
N LEU A 354 -10.73 36.96 -20.38
CA LEU A 354 -9.86 36.77 -21.56
C LEU A 354 -9.51 38.07 -22.29
N GLY A 355 -10.05 39.23 -21.89
CA GLY A 355 -9.77 40.53 -22.50
C GLY A 355 -10.31 40.68 -23.93
N LEU A 356 -11.33 39.90 -24.32
CA LEU A 356 -11.81 39.86 -25.71
C LEU A 356 -12.61 41.09 -26.12
N PHE A 357 -13.13 41.85 -25.16
CA PHE A 357 -13.81 43.12 -25.46
C PHE A 357 -12.80 44.22 -25.79
N GLU A 358 -11.58 44.12 -25.28
CA GLU A 358 -10.48 45.07 -25.52
C GLU A 358 -9.61 44.64 -26.70
N ASN A 359 -9.25 43.36 -26.78
CA ASN A 359 -8.34 42.80 -27.78
C ASN A 359 -8.93 41.53 -28.42
N PRO A 360 -9.93 41.66 -29.32
CA PRO A 360 -10.63 40.51 -29.90
C PRO A 360 -9.83 39.73 -30.96
N TYR A 361 -8.79 40.33 -31.55
CA TYR A 361 -8.09 39.83 -32.75
C TYR A 361 -6.66 39.36 -32.45
N ILE A 362 -6.13 38.47 -33.29
CA ILE A 362 -4.76 37.96 -33.22
C ILE A 362 -3.97 38.37 -34.47
N ASP A 363 -2.68 38.69 -34.33
CA ASP A 363 -1.80 38.95 -35.48
C ASP A 363 -1.50 37.64 -36.24
N GLU A 364 -1.83 37.60 -37.54
CA GLU A 364 -1.57 36.43 -38.39
C GLU A 364 -0.07 36.11 -38.56
N ASN A 365 0.82 37.08 -38.34
CA ASN A 365 2.28 36.84 -38.35
C ASN A 365 2.78 36.20 -37.04
N LEU A 366 2.06 36.40 -35.94
CA LEU A 366 2.39 35.77 -34.66
C LEU A 366 2.25 34.25 -34.76
N GLU A 367 1.21 33.75 -35.44
CA GLU A 367 1.02 32.31 -35.70
C GLU A 367 2.25 31.72 -36.40
N LYS A 368 2.65 32.31 -37.54
CA LYS A 368 3.77 31.82 -38.36
C LYS A 368 5.10 31.77 -37.60
N SER A 369 5.35 32.77 -36.75
CA SER A 369 6.60 32.88 -35.97
C SER A 369 6.58 32.07 -34.67
N THR A 370 5.42 31.58 -34.23
CA THR A 370 5.26 30.86 -32.97
C THR A 370 5.19 29.35 -33.14
N ILE A 371 4.62 28.87 -34.24
CA ILE A 371 4.42 27.44 -34.46
C ILE A 371 5.77 26.73 -34.65
N LYS A 372 5.99 25.64 -33.88
CA LYS A 372 7.19 24.78 -33.97
C LYS A 372 8.52 25.51 -33.83
N LYS A 373 8.62 26.47 -32.91
CA LYS A 373 9.93 27.09 -32.63
C LYS A 373 10.97 26.02 -32.26
N PRO A 374 12.26 26.21 -32.60
CA PRO A 374 13.31 25.27 -32.23
C PRO A 374 13.33 24.94 -30.73
N GLU A 375 13.11 25.93 -29.86
CA GLU A 375 13.03 25.72 -28.41
C GLU A 375 11.81 24.90 -27.97
N PHE A 376 10.71 24.89 -28.74
CA PHE A 376 9.53 24.07 -28.45
C PHE A 376 9.79 22.62 -28.80
N LEU A 377 10.40 22.37 -29.96
CA LEU A 377 10.81 21.02 -30.37
C LEU A 377 11.87 20.46 -29.42
N GLN A 378 12.83 21.28 -28.98
CA GLN A 378 13.82 20.87 -27.98
C GLN A 378 13.16 20.52 -26.64
N ALA A 379 12.21 21.35 -26.17
CA ALA A 379 11.47 21.06 -24.95
C ALA A 379 10.65 19.77 -25.07
N ALA A 380 10.00 19.52 -26.22
CA ALA A 380 9.27 18.29 -26.48
C ALA A 380 10.20 17.07 -26.40
N ARG A 381 11.37 17.13 -27.03
CA ARG A 381 12.38 16.05 -26.96
C ARG A 381 12.81 15.75 -25.52
N GLU A 382 13.12 16.78 -24.74
CA GLU A 382 13.58 16.64 -23.35
C GLU A 382 12.49 16.11 -22.41
N ILE A 383 11.28 16.66 -22.49
CA ILE A 383 10.14 16.25 -21.66
C ILE A 383 9.74 14.81 -22.02
N THR A 384 9.71 14.48 -23.30
CA THR A 384 9.46 13.13 -23.77
C THR A 384 10.49 12.14 -23.24
N ALA A 385 11.79 12.44 -23.29
CA ALA A 385 12.81 11.54 -22.76
C ALA A 385 12.65 11.29 -21.25
N LYS A 386 12.22 12.30 -20.46
CA LYS A 386 11.94 12.17 -19.03
C LYS A 386 10.71 11.29 -18.72
N SER A 387 9.81 11.11 -19.68
CA SER A 387 8.56 10.36 -19.53
C SER A 387 8.74 8.84 -19.66
N PHE A 388 9.84 8.38 -20.25
CA PHE A 388 10.04 6.98 -20.54
C PHE A 388 10.36 6.17 -19.29
N VAL A 389 9.73 5.00 -19.22
CA VAL A 389 9.83 4.10 -18.07
C VAL A 389 10.59 2.86 -18.48
N LEU A 390 11.75 2.65 -17.86
CA LEU A 390 12.52 1.42 -18.06
C LEU A 390 11.88 0.32 -17.21
N LEU A 391 11.19 -0.62 -17.83
CA LEU A 391 10.46 -1.69 -17.13
C LEU A 391 11.35 -2.88 -16.78
N LYS A 392 12.37 -3.12 -17.61
CA LYS A 392 13.34 -4.21 -17.40
C LYS A 392 14.67 -3.88 -18.07
N ASN A 393 15.79 -4.24 -17.44
CA ASN A 393 17.13 -4.10 -18.02
C ASN A 393 18.12 -5.11 -17.43
N GLU A 394 18.10 -6.34 -17.94
CA GLU A 394 19.04 -7.39 -17.55
C GLU A 394 20.40 -7.22 -18.25
N ARG A 395 21.47 -7.56 -17.52
CA ARG A 395 22.86 -7.59 -18.02
C ARG A 395 23.28 -6.29 -18.71
N GLU A 396 22.75 -5.16 -18.26
CA GLU A 396 23.02 -3.83 -18.83
C GLU A 396 22.79 -3.77 -20.36
N THR A 397 21.75 -4.46 -20.84
CA THR A 397 21.36 -4.46 -22.27
C THR A 397 21.15 -3.05 -22.81
N LEU A 398 20.61 -2.15 -21.97
CA LEU A 398 20.59 -0.72 -22.19
C LEU A 398 21.51 0.02 -21.20
N PRO A 399 22.15 1.12 -21.62
CA PRO A 399 22.08 1.72 -22.96
C PRO A 399 22.89 0.96 -24.02
N ILE A 400 22.42 0.98 -25.26
CA ILE A 400 23.09 0.38 -26.41
C ILE A 400 24.44 1.06 -26.65
N ASN A 401 25.50 0.27 -26.74
CA ASN A 401 26.84 0.81 -27.01
C ASN A 401 26.90 1.39 -28.43
N LYS A 402 27.25 2.68 -28.53
CA LYS A 402 27.40 3.40 -29.80
C LYS A 402 28.53 2.85 -30.70
N SER A 403 29.41 1.99 -30.17
CA SER A 403 30.44 1.30 -30.96
C SER A 403 29.89 0.17 -31.82
N ILE A 404 28.66 -0.30 -31.55
CA ILE A 404 27.99 -1.35 -32.33
C ILE A 404 27.85 -0.92 -33.79
N LYS A 405 28.21 -1.81 -34.72
CA LYS A 405 28.33 -1.49 -36.14
C LYS A 405 27.16 -1.95 -36.98
N LYS A 406 26.39 -2.95 -36.54
CA LYS A 406 25.20 -3.43 -37.25
C LYS A 406 24.00 -3.49 -36.32
N ILE A 407 22.96 -2.72 -36.62
CA ILE A 407 21.73 -2.68 -35.84
C ILE A 407 20.55 -3.05 -36.73
N ALA A 408 19.75 -4.00 -36.27
CA ALA A 408 18.43 -4.26 -36.81
C ALA A 408 17.40 -3.38 -36.09
N VAL A 409 16.56 -2.69 -36.85
CA VAL A 409 15.36 -2.03 -36.34
C VAL A 409 14.17 -2.81 -36.88
N VAL A 410 13.37 -3.39 -35.99
CA VAL A 410 12.28 -4.30 -36.35
C VAL A 410 10.96 -3.75 -35.82
N GLY A 411 9.89 -3.85 -36.63
CA GLY A 411 8.52 -3.50 -36.23
C GLY A 411 7.94 -2.34 -37.05
N ALA A 412 6.69 -2.48 -37.50
CA ALA A 412 6.03 -1.48 -38.34
C ALA A 412 5.91 -0.09 -37.69
N LEU A 413 5.85 -0.01 -36.36
CA LEU A 413 5.77 1.26 -35.62
C LEU A 413 7.08 2.07 -35.65
N ALA A 414 8.20 1.47 -36.07
CA ALA A 414 9.50 2.14 -36.02
C ALA A 414 9.63 3.27 -37.07
N ASP A 415 8.94 3.17 -38.21
CA ASP A 415 9.05 4.11 -39.32
C ASP A 415 7.68 4.54 -39.88
N ASP A 416 6.72 4.79 -38.99
CA ASP A 416 5.37 5.24 -39.36
C ASP A 416 5.09 6.65 -38.83
N LYS A 417 5.07 7.64 -39.74
CA LYS A 417 4.82 9.05 -39.41
C LYS A 417 3.42 9.27 -38.85
N ALA A 418 2.39 8.59 -39.39
CA ALA A 418 1.00 8.80 -38.97
C ALA A 418 0.78 8.43 -37.50
N ASN A 419 1.44 7.37 -37.04
CA ASN A 419 1.38 6.88 -35.67
C ASN A 419 2.37 7.57 -34.72
N THR A 420 3.17 8.55 -35.19
CA THR A 420 3.83 9.50 -34.28
C THR A 420 2.83 10.44 -33.61
N LEU A 421 1.71 10.69 -34.28
CA LEU A 421 0.51 11.30 -33.72
C LEU A 421 -0.30 10.25 -32.98
N ASP A 422 -1.12 10.68 -32.04
CA ASP A 422 -2.15 9.87 -31.38
C ASP A 422 -3.56 10.39 -31.75
N TRP A 423 -4.58 9.89 -31.04
CA TRP A 423 -5.97 10.26 -31.26
C TRP A 423 -6.25 11.75 -31.00
N TRP A 424 -5.60 12.34 -29.98
CA TRP A 424 -5.80 13.73 -29.54
C TRP A 424 -4.67 14.67 -29.94
N ALA A 425 -4.24 14.56 -31.19
CA ALA A 425 -3.06 15.23 -31.75
C ALA A 425 -3.21 16.74 -32.05
N GLY A 426 -4.26 17.43 -31.58
CA GLY A 426 -4.48 18.85 -31.85
C GLY A 426 -4.48 19.18 -33.35
N ASP A 427 -3.65 20.13 -33.79
CA ASP A 427 -3.45 20.43 -35.22
C ASP A 427 -2.11 19.90 -35.76
N ALA A 428 -1.42 19.05 -35.02
CA ALA A 428 -0.13 18.49 -35.40
C ALA A 428 -0.22 17.72 -36.72
N LYS A 429 0.90 17.68 -37.44
CA LYS A 429 0.99 17.01 -38.73
C LYS A 429 2.09 15.98 -38.71
N ALA A 430 1.82 14.83 -39.31
CA ALA A 430 2.67 13.67 -39.24
C ALA A 430 4.06 13.94 -39.85
N GLU A 431 4.12 14.76 -40.91
CA GLU A 431 5.35 15.16 -41.59
C GLU A 431 6.34 15.94 -40.71
N ASP A 432 5.86 16.58 -39.64
CA ASP A 432 6.68 17.35 -38.71
C ASP A 432 7.36 16.47 -37.65
N SER A 433 6.92 15.24 -37.49
CA SER A 433 7.40 14.33 -36.45
C SER A 433 8.64 13.55 -36.87
N ILE A 434 9.46 13.16 -35.91
CA ILE A 434 10.61 12.27 -36.15
C ILE A 434 10.20 10.83 -35.84
N THR A 435 10.31 9.92 -36.82
CA THR A 435 10.09 8.49 -36.60
C THR A 435 11.24 7.90 -35.78
N VAL A 436 11.04 6.72 -35.20
CA VAL A 436 12.10 6.13 -34.39
C VAL A 436 13.28 5.69 -35.26
N LEU A 437 13.01 5.16 -36.45
CA LEU A 437 14.05 4.82 -37.42
C LEU A 437 14.85 6.05 -37.86
N GLU A 438 14.19 7.18 -38.11
CA GLU A 438 14.86 8.45 -38.37
C GLU A 438 15.72 8.89 -37.17
N GLY A 439 15.19 8.82 -35.95
CA GLY A 439 15.93 9.17 -34.73
C GLY A 439 17.19 8.31 -34.54
N VAL A 440 17.09 6.99 -34.73
CA VAL A 440 18.23 6.06 -34.65
C VAL A 440 19.26 6.36 -35.76
N ARG A 441 18.81 6.62 -36.99
CA ARG A 441 19.68 7.00 -38.12
C ARG A 441 20.42 8.31 -37.85
N GLN A 442 19.71 9.33 -37.36
CA GLN A 442 20.31 10.62 -36.99
C GLN A 442 21.34 10.46 -35.86
N LYS A 443 21.06 9.59 -34.88
CA LYS A 443 21.92 9.38 -33.73
C LYS A 443 23.25 8.70 -34.07
N LEU A 444 23.22 7.70 -34.97
CA LEU A 444 24.40 6.91 -35.31
C LEU A 444 25.11 7.39 -36.58
N GLY A 445 24.41 8.06 -37.49
CA GLY A 445 24.96 8.52 -38.75
C GLY A 445 25.62 7.39 -39.54
N ALA A 446 26.78 7.66 -40.13
CA ALA A 446 27.55 6.67 -40.89
C ALA A 446 28.31 5.65 -40.00
N ASN A 447 28.26 5.77 -38.67
CA ASN A 447 29.06 4.94 -37.76
C ASN A 447 28.52 3.51 -37.59
N ALA A 448 27.26 3.26 -38.00
CA ALA A 448 26.61 1.96 -37.94
C ALA A 448 25.72 1.72 -39.17
N LYS A 449 25.68 0.47 -39.65
CA LYS A 449 24.75 0.02 -40.68
C LYS A 449 23.41 -0.35 -40.02
N ILE A 450 22.36 0.37 -40.38
CA ILE A 450 21.01 0.13 -39.87
C ILE A 450 20.20 -0.64 -40.91
N ARG A 451 19.74 -1.84 -40.55
CA ARG A 451 18.81 -2.63 -41.36
C ARG A 451 17.41 -2.52 -40.75
N PHE A 452 16.45 -2.08 -41.54
CA PHE A 452 15.06 -1.98 -41.12
C PHE A 452 14.23 -3.10 -41.73
N GLU A 453 13.41 -3.76 -40.92
CA GLU A 453 12.40 -4.71 -41.38
C GLU A 453 11.10 -4.48 -40.60
N LYS A 454 9.95 -4.43 -41.28
CA LYS A 454 8.67 -4.29 -40.58
C LYS A 454 8.36 -5.52 -39.71
N GLY A 455 8.74 -6.72 -40.16
CA GLY A 455 8.37 -8.01 -39.55
C GLY A 455 6.92 -8.41 -39.82
N CYS A 456 5.97 -7.49 -39.61
CA CYS A 456 4.58 -7.59 -40.05
C CYS A 456 4.02 -6.17 -40.26
N GLU A 457 2.84 -6.05 -40.87
CA GLU A 457 2.12 -4.77 -40.97
C GLU A 457 1.56 -4.33 -39.61
N LEU A 458 1.03 -3.10 -39.50
CA LEU A 458 0.59 -2.48 -38.22
C LEU A 458 -0.41 -3.33 -37.41
N VAL A 459 -1.37 -3.97 -38.08
CA VAL A 459 -2.35 -4.88 -37.44
C VAL A 459 -1.73 -6.24 -37.11
N CYS A 460 -0.66 -6.61 -37.81
CA CYS A 460 0.13 -7.83 -37.61
C CYS A 460 -0.70 -9.12 -37.61
N ASP A 461 -1.58 -9.32 -38.59
CA ASP A 461 -2.42 -10.53 -38.72
C ASP A 461 -1.69 -11.75 -39.34
N SER A 462 -0.55 -11.52 -40.00
CA SER A 462 0.26 -12.52 -40.68
C SER A 462 1.71 -12.59 -40.15
N ASP A 463 2.32 -13.78 -40.24
CA ASP A 463 3.71 -14.07 -39.87
C ASP A 463 4.65 -14.22 -41.08
N LYS A 464 4.15 -13.99 -42.29
CA LYS A 464 4.87 -14.20 -43.57
C LYS A 464 6.24 -13.52 -43.62
N ASP A 465 6.38 -12.35 -43.00
CA ASP A 465 7.61 -11.55 -43.03
C ASP A 465 8.48 -11.71 -41.76
N PHE A 466 8.12 -12.61 -40.83
CA PHE A 466 8.90 -12.85 -39.60
C PHE A 466 10.30 -13.40 -39.89
N VAL A 467 10.45 -14.17 -40.98
CA VAL A 467 11.74 -14.70 -41.42
C VAL A 467 12.70 -13.55 -41.78
N LYS A 468 12.22 -12.54 -42.51
CA LYS A 468 13.04 -11.36 -42.88
C LYS A 468 13.52 -10.60 -41.65
N ALA A 469 12.63 -10.39 -40.68
CA ALA A 469 12.98 -9.76 -39.40
C ALA A 469 13.98 -10.58 -38.59
N SER A 470 13.79 -11.91 -38.53
CA SER A 470 14.72 -12.83 -37.85
C SER A 470 16.09 -12.84 -38.51
N ASP A 471 16.16 -12.81 -39.84
CA ASP A 471 17.42 -12.77 -40.58
C ASP A 471 18.13 -11.42 -40.41
N ALA A 472 17.38 -10.30 -40.38
CA ALA A 472 17.94 -9.00 -40.03
C ALA A 472 18.56 -8.98 -38.62
N ALA A 473 17.90 -9.61 -37.65
CA ALA A 473 18.44 -9.75 -36.30
C ALA A 473 19.70 -10.63 -36.27
N LYS A 474 19.71 -11.77 -36.97
CA LYS A 474 20.89 -12.66 -37.06
C LYS A 474 22.11 -11.95 -37.68
N ASP A 475 21.88 -11.13 -38.70
CA ASP A 475 22.91 -10.36 -39.42
C ASP A 475 23.41 -9.14 -38.64
N SER A 476 22.74 -8.78 -37.55
CA SER A 476 23.06 -7.62 -36.72
C SER A 476 23.73 -8.03 -35.41
N ASP A 477 24.39 -7.06 -34.80
CA ASP A 477 25.02 -7.20 -33.48
C ASP A 477 24.00 -6.91 -32.36
N PHE A 478 22.99 -6.09 -32.66
CA PHE A 478 21.91 -5.71 -31.75
C PHE A 478 20.60 -5.47 -32.51
N THR A 479 19.46 -5.78 -31.88
CA THR A 479 18.13 -5.55 -32.45
C THR A 479 17.28 -4.62 -31.58
N ILE A 480 16.66 -3.61 -32.18
CA ILE A 480 15.68 -2.74 -31.52
C ILE A 480 14.30 -3.11 -32.08
N LEU A 481 13.44 -3.68 -31.25
CA LEU A 481 12.13 -4.20 -31.65
C LEU A 481 10.99 -3.33 -31.12
N PHE A 482 10.18 -2.79 -32.01
CA PHE A 482 9.05 -1.93 -31.71
C PHE A 482 7.73 -2.70 -31.80
N VAL A 483 6.97 -2.72 -30.70
CA VAL A 483 5.65 -3.34 -30.61
C VAL A 483 4.72 -2.48 -29.74
N GLY A 484 3.41 -2.66 -29.88
CA GLY A 484 2.40 -1.94 -29.13
C GLY A 484 1.18 -1.59 -29.98
N GLU A 485 0.61 -0.42 -29.71
CA GLU A 485 -0.65 0.04 -30.25
C GLU A 485 -0.47 1.15 -31.30
N THR A 486 -1.39 1.16 -32.26
CA THR A 486 -1.56 2.28 -33.19
C THR A 486 -2.40 3.38 -32.53
N ARG A 487 -2.37 4.58 -33.11
CA ARG A 487 -3.13 5.74 -32.62
C ARG A 487 -4.64 5.51 -32.49
N GLU A 488 -5.19 4.61 -33.31
CA GLU A 488 -6.64 4.32 -33.38
C GLU A 488 -7.11 3.35 -32.27
N ILE A 489 -6.17 2.70 -31.58
CA ILE A 489 -6.47 1.65 -30.60
C ILE A 489 -6.63 2.23 -29.19
N SER A 490 -6.31 3.52 -28.97
CA SER A 490 -6.54 4.28 -27.73
C SER A 490 -7.23 5.61 -28.03
N GLY A 491 -7.68 6.31 -26.99
CA GLY A 491 -8.48 7.52 -27.11
C GLY A 491 -9.99 7.24 -26.99
N GLU A 492 -10.78 8.19 -27.45
CA GLU A 492 -12.24 8.15 -27.36
C GLU A 492 -12.82 7.00 -28.18
N ALA A 493 -13.85 6.34 -27.64
CA ALA A 493 -14.53 5.16 -28.17
C ALA A 493 -13.64 3.93 -28.45
N ALA A 494 -12.33 3.99 -28.17
CA ALA A 494 -11.37 2.93 -28.47
C ALA A 494 -11.14 1.99 -27.27
N SER A 495 -12.21 1.43 -26.72
CA SER A 495 -12.12 0.50 -25.57
C SER A 495 -11.67 -0.89 -26.01
N ARG A 496 -10.79 -1.53 -25.23
CA ARG A 496 -10.28 -2.89 -25.53
C ARG A 496 -10.72 -3.90 -24.48
N SER A 497 -11.29 -5.03 -24.91
CA SER A 497 -11.59 -6.16 -24.03
C SER A 497 -10.36 -7.02 -23.68
N ASN A 498 -9.29 -6.94 -24.49
CA ASN A 498 -8.00 -7.59 -24.26
C ASN A 498 -6.87 -6.54 -24.29
N LEU A 499 -5.92 -6.67 -23.36
CA LEU A 499 -4.76 -5.77 -23.20
C LEU A 499 -3.44 -6.38 -23.69
N ASP A 500 -3.47 -7.54 -24.33
CA ASP A 500 -2.29 -8.12 -24.96
C ASP A 500 -1.79 -7.25 -26.12
N LEU A 501 -0.57 -7.53 -26.59
CA LEU A 501 -0.05 -6.94 -27.82
C LEU A 501 -0.98 -7.27 -29.01
N PRO A 502 -1.37 -6.28 -29.84
CA PRO A 502 -2.25 -6.52 -30.98
C PRO A 502 -1.69 -7.53 -31.99
N GLY A 503 -2.57 -8.34 -32.56
CA GLY A 503 -2.24 -9.31 -33.60
C GLY A 503 -1.15 -10.31 -33.17
N LYS A 504 -0.24 -10.62 -34.08
CA LYS A 504 0.89 -11.54 -33.90
C LYS A 504 2.16 -10.84 -33.43
N GLN A 505 2.09 -9.61 -32.90
CA GLN A 505 3.29 -8.88 -32.48
C GLN A 505 4.07 -9.61 -31.39
N LEU A 506 3.40 -10.30 -30.46
CA LEU A 506 4.09 -11.17 -29.48
C LEU A 506 4.88 -12.30 -30.16
N ASP A 507 4.34 -12.88 -31.23
CA ASP A 507 5.02 -13.96 -31.95
C ASP A 507 6.21 -13.44 -32.77
N LEU A 508 6.14 -12.20 -33.26
CA LEU A 508 7.31 -11.51 -33.82
C LEU A 508 8.41 -11.35 -32.76
N VAL A 509 8.06 -10.93 -31.53
CA VAL A 509 9.04 -10.85 -30.41
C VAL A 509 9.63 -12.23 -30.12
N LYS A 510 8.83 -13.29 -30.06
CA LYS A 510 9.31 -14.67 -29.89
C LYS A 510 10.25 -15.09 -31.03
N ALA A 511 9.97 -14.71 -32.27
CA ALA A 511 10.83 -15.01 -33.40
C ALA A 511 12.20 -14.34 -33.26
N ILE A 512 12.25 -13.06 -32.86
CA ILE A 512 13.50 -12.35 -32.57
C ILE A 512 14.23 -12.98 -31.37
N HIS A 513 13.52 -13.29 -30.29
CA HIS A 513 14.10 -13.96 -29.12
C HIS A 513 14.79 -15.29 -29.48
N LYS A 514 14.16 -16.11 -30.33
CA LYS A 514 14.72 -17.40 -30.80
C LYS A 514 16.03 -17.27 -31.57
N THR A 515 16.37 -16.08 -32.08
CA THR A 515 17.67 -15.87 -32.75
C THR A 515 18.85 -15.90 -31.79
N GLY A 516 18.62 -15.73 -30.48
CA GLY A 516 19.66 -15.65 -29.45
C GLY A 516 20.48 -14.35 -29.49
N LYS A 517 20.12 -13.40 -30.37
CA LYS A 517 20.82 -12.11 -30.50
C LYS A 517 20.36 -11.13 -29.42
N PRO A 518 21.25 -10.21 -28.96
CA PRO A 518 20.85 -9.13 -28.07
C PRO A 518 19.75 -8.27 -28.70
N TYR A 519 18.69 -7.99 -27.94
CA TYR A 519 17.61 -7.13 -28.38
C TYR A 519 17.01 -6.30 -27.25
N VAL A 520 16.27 -5.25 -27.59
CA VAL A 520 15.40 -4.52 -26.67
C VAL A 520 14.00 -4.47 -27.24
N VAL A 521 12.99 -4.58 -26.38
CA VAL A 521 11.59 -4.29 -26.74
C VAL A 521 11.28 -2.85 -26.36
N VAL A 522 10.83 -2.06 -27.33
CA VAL A 522 10.34 -0.70 -27.13
C VAL A 522 8.83 -0.70 -27.33
N LEU A 523 8.12 -0.38 -26.26
CA LEU A 523 6.66 -0.34 -26.21
C LEU A 523 6.13 1.05 -26.53
N LYS A 524 5.10 1.09 -27.38
CA LYS A 524 4.38 2.31 -27.74
C LYS A 524 2.88 2.05 -27.64
N ASN A 525 2.22 2.64 -26.64
CA ASN A 525 0.82 2.36 -26.31
C ASN A 525 0.17 3.51 -25.55
N GLY A 526 -1.17 3.55 -25.56
CA GLY A 526 -1.97 4.56 -24.86
C GLY A 526 -2.37 4.16 -23.44
N ARG A 527 -2.14 2.91 -23.05
CA ARG A 527 -2.65 2.29 -21.82
C ARG A 527 -1.67 1.25 -21.28
N PRO A 528 -1.83 0.80 -20.03
CA PRO A 528 -1.22 -0.43 -19.53
C PRO A 528 -1.58 -1.65 -20.38
N LEU A 529 -0.58 -2.50 -20.66
CA LEU A 529 -0.72 -3.74 -21.43
C LEU A 529 -0.44 -4.98 -20.58
N THR A 530 -0.97 -6.13 -20.99
CA THR A 530 -0.69 -7.45 -20.39
C THR A 530 0.47 -8.12 -21.13
N ILE A 531 1.69 -7.95 -20.60
CA ILE A 531 2.95 -8.27 -21.30
C ILE A 531 3.80 -9.30 -20.53
N ASN A 532 3.18 -10.25 -19.85
CA ASN A 532 3.84 -11.21 -18.96
C ASN A 532 5.00 -11.94 -19.65
N TRP A 533 4.77 -12.43 -20.88
CA TRP A 533 5.82 -13.13 -21.64
C TRP A 533 7.03 -12.23 -21.90
N LEU A 534 6.81 -10.94 -22.20
CA LEU A 534 7.90 -9.98 -22.42
C LEU A 534 8.68 -9.78 -21.12
N ALA A 535 7.98 -9.55 -20.00
CA ALA A 535 8.59 -9.34 -18.69
C ALA A 535 9.47 -10.53 -18.27
N GLU A 536 9.04 -11.76 -18.57
CA GLU A 536 9.80 -12.98 -18.28
C GLU A 536 10.99 -13.17 -19.24
N ASN A 537 10.80 -12.96 -20.55
CA ASN A 537 11.74 -13.47 -21.56
C ASN A 537 12.59 -12.38 -22.27
N SER A 538 12.19 -11.12 -22.19
CA SER A 538 12.94 -10.03 -22.85
C SER A 538 14.06 -9.51 -21.95
N PRO A 539 15.26 -9.25 -22.48
CA PRO A 539 16.38 -8.77 -21.67
C PRO A 539 16.20 -7.30 -21.27
N ALA A 540 15.58 -6.47 -22.12
CA ALA A 540 15.21 -5.10 -21.77
C ALA A 540 13.86 -4.70 -22.37
N ILE A 541 13.12 -3.87 -21.63
CA ILE A 541 11.81 -3.33 -22.02
C ILE A 541 11.78 -1.86 -21.66
N LEU A 542 11.53 -1.01 -22.66
CA LEU A 542 11.36 0.43 -22.50
C LEU A 542 9.92 0.82 -22.89
N GLU A 543 9.16 1.34 -21.92
CA GLU A 543 7.85 1.95 -22.14
C GLU A 543 8.01 3.40 -22.58
N THR A 544 7.50 3.73 -23.77
CA THR A 544 7.65 5.05 -24.40
C THR A 544 6.35 5.77 -24.61
N TRP A 545 5.21 5.11 -24.34
CA TRP A 545 3.86 5.59 -24.58
C TRP A 545 3.71 6.06 -26.04
N HIS A 546 2.69 6.88 -26.34
CA HIS A 546 2.73 7.73 -27.53
C HIS A 546 3.51 9.02 -27.20
N SER A 547 4.66 9.19 -27.85
CA SER A 547 5.71 10.11 -27.39
C SER A 547 5.75 11.48 -28.09
N GLY A 548 4.77 11.77 -28.95
CA GLY A 548 4.62 13.05 -29.66
C GLY A 548 5.64 13.29 -30.79
N THR A 549 5.72 14.55 -31.24
CA THR A 549 6.43 14.97 -32.46
C THR A 549 7.92 14.63 -32.44
N MET A 550 8.55 14.77 -31.27
CA MET A 550 9.99 14.49 -31.08
C MET A 550 10.26 13.12 -30.46
N GLY A 551 9.26 12.23 -30.47
CA GLY A 551 9.31 10.90 -29.89
C GLY A 551 10.49 10.05 -30.37
N GLY A 552 10.68 9.91 -31.68
CA GLY A 552 11.76 9.09 -32.22
C GLY A 552 13.16 9.59 -31.83
N ALA A 553 13.36 10.90 -31.77
CA ALA A 553 14.63 11.50 -31.34
C ALA A 553 14.88 11.26 -29.84
N ALA A 554 13.86 11.43 -28.99
CA ALA A 554 13.95 11.16 -27.55
C ALA A 554 14.19 9.67 -27.27
N ILE A 555 13.54 8.76 -28.01
CA ILE A 555 13.75 7.30 -27.86
C ILE A 555 15.20 6.97 -28.18
N ALA A 556 15.76 7.53 -29.24
CA ALA A 556 17.17 7.36 -29.55
C ALA A 556 18.09 7.91 -28.44
N ASP A 557 17.77 9.06 -27.83
CA ASP A 557 18.56 9.58 -26.70
C ASP A 557 18.62 8.61 -25.53
N VAL A 558 17.49 7.99 -25.18
CA VAL A 558 17.43 7.01 -24.08
C VAL A 558 18.10 5.70 -24.48
N LEU A 559 17.81 5.15 -25.66
CA LEU A 559 18.38 3.89 -26.11
C LEU A 559 19.91 3.91 -26.13
N PHE A 560 20.52 5.04 -26.53
CA PHE A 560 21.98 5.17 -26.63
C PHE A 560 22.63 5.89 -25.43
N GLY A 561 21.87 6.13 -24.36
CA GLY A 561 22.39 6.61 -23.08
C GLY A 561 22.76 8.10 -23.02
N ASP A 562 22.29 8.91 -23.97
CA ASP A 562 22.38 10.38 -23.90
C ASP A 562 21.41 10.94 -22.86
N ALA A 563 20.31 10.23 -22.62
CA ALA A 563 19.40 10.46 -21.51
C ALA A 563 19.27 9.19 -20.66
N ASN A 564 19.33 9.34 -19.34
CA ASN A 564 19.05 8.25 -18.40
C ASN A 564 17.53 8.18 -18.16
N PRO A 565 16.86 7.03 -18.38
CA PRO A 565 15.44 6.89 -18.11
C PRO A 565 15.17 7.16 -16.62
N SER A 566 14.12 7.92 -16.38
CA SER A 566 13.76 8.41 -15.04
C SER A 566 12.26 8.58 -14.86
N GLY A 567 11.46 8.04 -15.79
CA GLY A 567 10.03 7.95 -15.65
C GLY A 567 9.63 6.83 -14.69
N LYS A 568 8.48 7.00 -14.05
CA LYS A 568 7.84 6.05 -13.13
C LYS A 568 6.37 5.88 -13.52
N LEU A 569 5.86 4.67 -13.53
CA LEU A 569 4.48 4.36 -13.92
C LEU A 569 3.46 5.15 -13.08
N PRO A 570 2.56 5.94 -13.68
CA PRO A 570 1.47 6.61 -12.96
C PRO A 570 0.22 5.74 -12.84
N VAL A 571 0.28 4.51 -13.35
CA VAL A 571 -0.81 3.54 -13.36
C VAL A 571 -0.23 2.12 -13.30
N THR A 572 -0.93 1.24 -12.63
CA THR A 572 -0.58 -0.16 -12.44
C THR A 572 -0.72 -0.96 -13.74
N PHE A 573 0.25 -1.83 -14.05
CA PHE A 573 0.15 -2.78 -15.16
C PHE A 573 -0.41 -4.11 -14.65
N PRO A 574 -1.60 -4.54 -15.11
CA PRO A 574 -2.17 -5.83 -14.72
C PRO A 574 -1.44 -7.00 -15.40
N ARG A 575 -1.53 -8.19 -14.80
CA ARG A 575 -1.08 -9.46 -15.39
C ARG A 575 -2.06 -10.03 -16.41
N ASN A 576 -3.34 -9.75 -16.23
CA ASN A 576 -4.39 -10.08 -17.19
C ASN A 576 -5.61 -9.16 -16.98
N VAL A 577 -6.54 -9.15 -17.93
CA VAL A 577 -7.77 -8.33 -17.84
C VAL A 577 -8.72 -8.74 -16.72
N GLY A 578 -8.62 -9.97 -16.20
CA GLY A 578 -9.43 -10.49 -15.09
C GLY A 578 -9.08 -9.87 -13.73
N GLN A 579 -7.91 -9.22 -13.61
CA GLN A 579 -7.51 -8.48 -12.42
C GLN A 579 -8.16 -7.10 -12.30
N ILE A 580 -8.82 -6.61 -13.36
CA ILE A 580 -9.29 -5.22 -13.42
C ILE A 580 -10.61 -5.06 -12.64
N PRO A 581 -10.74 -4.05 -11.75
CA PRO A 581 -9.71 -3.05 -11.42
C PRO A 581 -8.67 -3.55 -10.41
N ILE A 582 -7.39 -3.24 -10.68
CA ILE A 582 -6.26 -3.41 -9.75
C ILE A 582 -5.58 -2.04 -9.57
N ALA A 583 -5.39 -1.61 -8.32
CA ALA A 583 -4.77 -0.34 -7.98
C ALA A 583 -4.00 -0.44 -6.66
N TYR A 584 -2.92 0.33 -6.52
CA TYR A 584 -2.03 0.26 -5.35
C TYR A 584 -2.71 0.72 -4.04
N ASN A 585 -3.65 1.67 -4.14
CA ASN A 585 -4.41 2.25 -3.03
C ASN A 585 -5.75 1.54 -2.80
N SER A 586 -5.74 0.21 -2.90
CA SER A 586 -6.89 -0.63 -2.55
C SER A 586 -7.12 -0.68 -1.04
N LEU A 587 -8.35 -1.01 -0.64
CA LEU A 587 -8.68 -1.26 0.76
C LEU A 587 -8.12 -2.63 1.20
N PRO A 588 -7.76 -2.82 2.48
CA PRO A 588 -7.22 -4.09 2.98
C PRO A 588 -8.21 -5.27 2.91
N THR A 589 -9.51 -5.00 2.78
CA THR A 589 -10.61 -5.97 2.96
C THR A 589 -10.66 -6.59 4.37
N GLY A 590 -11.67 -7.42 4.65
CA GLY A 590 -11.73 -8.20 5.90
C GLY A 590 -10.88 -9.47 5.90
N ARG A 591 -10.34 -9.87 4.73
CA ARG A 591 -9.52 -11.07 4.54
C ARG A 591 -8.40 -10.76 3.52
N PRO A 592 -7.40 -9.96 3.91
CA PRO A 592 -6.32 -9.55 3.01
C PRO A 592 -5.59 -10.77 2.43
N LEU A 593 -4.90 -10.58 1.30
CA LEU A 593 -4.15 -11.64 0.62
C LEU A 593 -3.19 -12.37 1.57
N GLU A 594 -3.41 -13.67 1.74
CA GLU A 594 -2.44 -14.61 2.29
C GLU A 594 -2.29 -15.76 1.27
N PRO A 595 -1.12 -15.88 0.61
CA PRO A 595 -0.92 -16.80 -0.53
C PRO A 595 -1.30 -18.26 -0.26
N GLU A 596 -1.07 -18.74 0.96
CA GLU A 596 -1.32 -20.13 1.35
C GLU A 596 -2.72 -20.36 1.95
N ASN A 597 -3.45 -19.30 2.30
CA ASN A 597 -4.78 -19.41 2.89
C ASN A 597 -5.87 -19.29 1.82
N ARG A 598 -6.61 -20.38 1.57
CA ARG A 598 -7.68 -20.43 0.56
C ARG A 598 -8.71 -19.32 0.72
N TYR A 599 -9.04 -18.93 1.96
CA TYR A 599 -10.16 -18.03 2.25
C TYR A 599 -9.76 -16.56 2.35
N THR A 600 -8.82 -16.10 1.52
CA THR A 600 -8.42 -14.69 1.41
C THR A 600 -8.86 -14.06 0.09
N SER A 601 -8.87 -12.73 0.01
CA SER A 601 -9.25 -11.99 -1.19
C SER A 601 -8.18 -12.14 -2.27
N LYS A 602 -8.28 -13.24 -3.04
CA LYS A 602 -7.33 -13.60 -4.09
C LYS A 602 -7.96 -14.32 -5.28
N TYR A 603 -7.26 -14.34 -6.39
CA TYR A 603 -7.59 -15.16 -7.56
C TYR A 603 -7.00 -16.57 -7.41
N LEU A 604 -7.59 -17.56 -8.10
CA LEU A 604 -7.12 -18.96 -8.07
C LEU A 604 -6.03 -19.24 -9.10
N ASP A 605 -5.98 -18.45 -10.16
CA ASP A 605 -5.30 -18.73 -11.43
C ASP A 605 -4.25 -17.67 -11.80
N VAL A 606 -4.11 -16.61 -11.00
CA VAL A 606 -3.11 -15.56 -11.19
C VAL A 606 -2.68 -15.00 -9.84
N ALA A 607 -1.39 -14.65 -9.71
CA ALA A 607 -0.90 -13.93 -8.53
C ALA A 607 -1.61 -12.56 -8.40
N ASN A 608 -2.05 -12.20 -7.20
CA ASN A 608 -2.75 -10.93 -6.93
C ASN A 608 -1.88 -9.67 -7.11
N THR A 609 -0.56 -9.81 -7.13
CA THR A 609 0.35 -8.71 -7.44
C THR A 609 0.13 -8.21 -8.88
N PRO A 610 0.33 -6.92 -9.16
CA PRO A 610 0.42 -6.45 -10.54
C PRO A 610 1.64 -7.03 -11.26
N LEU A 611 1.72 -6.81 -12.58
CA LEU A 611 2.95 -7.08 -13.34
C LEU A 611 4.00 -6.01 -13.04
N TYR A 612 3.59 -4.74 -13.06
CA TYR A 612 4.38 -3.60 -12.58
C TYR A 612 3.50 -2.70 -11.71
N PRO A 613 3.93 -2.37 -10.48
CA PRO A 613 3.11 -1.56 -9.57
C PRO A 613 3.17 -0.06 -9.92
N PHE A 614 2.26 0.71 -9.34
CA PHE A 614 2.30 2.17 -9.37
C PHE A 614 3.66 2.70 -8.88
N GLY A 615 4.14 3.75 -9.53
CA GLY A 615 5.41 4.38 -9.23
C GLY A 615 6.65 3.58 -9.63
N PHE A 616 6.52 2.43 -10.31
CA PHE A 616 7.66 1.62 -10.74
C PHE A 616 8.39 2.21 -11.96
N GLY A 617 9.73 2.06 -12.00
CA GLY A 617 10.55 2.40 -13.15
C GLY A 617 12.03 2.34 -12.81
N LEU A 618 12.82 1.70 -13.65
CA LEU A 618 14.26 1.53 -13.46
C LEU A 618 15.04 2.73 -14.03
N SER A 619 16.34 2.76 -13.74
CA SER A 619 17.30 3.73 -14.26
C SER A 619 18.55 2.99 -14.77
N TYR A 620 19.40 3.65 -15.55
CA TYR A 620 20.74 3.15 -15.87
C TYR A 620 21.74 3.28 -14.72
N THR A 621 21.31 3.83 -13.59
CA THR A 621 22.05 3.85 -12.33
C THR A 621 21.19 3.31 -11.20
N GLU A 622 21.78 3.11 -10.03
CA GLU A 622 21.09 2.60 -8.85
C GLU A 622 21.02 3.67 -7.77
N PHE A 623 19.86 3.76 -7.10
CA PHE A 623 19.63 4.69 -6.00
C PHE A 623 19.35 3.94 -4.71
N LYS A 624 20.08 4.31 -3.66
CA LYS A 624 19.85 3.80 -2.30
C LYS A 624 19.10 4.84 -1.50
N ILE A 625 17.91 4.49 -1.01
CA ILE A 625 17.14 5.30 -0.06
C ILE A 625 17.37 4.71 1.34
N SER A 626 17.79 5.56 2.29
CA SER A 626 18.16 5.14 3.65
C SER A 626 17.81 6.20 4.68
N ASN A 627 18.02 5.87 5.96
CA ASN A 627 17.96 6.84 7.07
C ASN A 627 16.64 7.63 7.14
N LEU A 628 15.51 6.92 7.07
CA LEU A 628 14.20 7.51 7.34
C LEU A 628 14.15 8.09 8.75
N ARG A 629 13.79 9.38 8.86
CA ARG A 629 13.63 10.10 10.11
C ARG A 629 12.32 10.86 10.09
N LEU A 630 11.62 10.82 11.22
CA LEU A 630 10.46 11.67 11.49
C LEU A 630 10.92 12.67 12.55
N ASP A 631 10.61 13.96 12.38
CA ASP A 631 11.00 14.98 13.37
C ASP A 631 10.30 14.75 14.73
N ARG A 632 9.12 14.13 14.68
CA ARG A 632 8.28 13.76 15.80
C ARG A 632 7.65 12.39 15.54
N THR A 633 7.32 11.66 16.60
CA THR A 633 6.53 10.42 16.53
C THR A 633 5.12 10.59 17.08
N GLN A 634 4.78 11.79 17.56
CA GLN A 634 3.44 12.15 18.01
C GLN A 634 3.14 13.62 17.65
N ILE A 635 1.96 13.87 17.10
CA ILE A 635 1.46 15.21 16.75
C ILE A 635 -0.02 15.35 17.13
N LYS A 636 -0.52 16.58 17.25
CA LYS A 636 -1.97 16.83 17.29
C LYS A 636 -2.56 16.85 15.88
N ALA A 637 -3.87 16.64 15.75
CA ALA A 637 -4.58 16.62 14.47
C ALA A 637 -4.38 17.86 13.58
N GLY A 638 -4.07 19.03 14.17
CA GLY A 638 -3.80 20.27 13.43
C GLY A 638 -2.30 20.58 13.21
N GLU A 639 -1.40 19.69 13.59
CA GLU A 639 0.05 19.91 13.49
C GLU A 639 0.66 19.24 12.25
N ASN A 640 1.76 19.80 11.76
CA ASN A 640 2.55 19.21 10.68
C ASN A 640 3.62 18.27 11.25
N ILE A 641 3.96 17.24 10.47
CA ILE A 641 5.10 16.36 10.73
C ILE A 641 6.06 16.38 9.53
N LYS A 642 7.36 16.42 9.82
CA LYS A 642 8.42 16.36 8.82
C LYS A 642 8.96 14.95 8.72
N VAL A 643 9.12 14.48 7.49
CA VAL A 643 9.70 13.18 7.19
C VAL A 643 10.87 13.39 6.26
N SER A 644 12.04 12.82 6.59
CA SER A 644 13.25 12.95 5.78
C SER A 644 13.92 11.61 5.53
N VAL A 645 14.54 11.45 4.35
CA VAL A 645 15.39 10.31 3.98
C VAL A 645 16.67 10.80 3.34
N GLU A 646 17.70 9.97 3.33
CA GLU A 646 18.89 10.18 2.52
C GLU A 646 18.81 9.34 1.25
N VAL A 647 19.07 9.97 0.11
CA VAL A 647 19.12 9.31 -1.20
C VAL A 647 20.49 9.47 -1.80
N GLU A 648 21.08 8.34 -2.18
CA GLU A 648 22.42 8.26 -2.73
C GLU A 648 22.39 7.57 -4.09
N ASN A 649 23.06 8.15 -5.07
CA ASN A 649 23.31 7.50 -6.35
C ASN A 649 24.54 6.59 -6.21
N VAL A 650 24.30 5.29 -6.04
CA VAL A 650 25.34 4.28 -5.77
C VAL A 650 25.83 3.58 -7.05
N GLY A 651 25.19 3.82 -8.18
CA GLY A 651 25.57 3.23 -9.46
C GLY A 651 26.67 4.00 -10.20
N GLY A 652 26.91 3.61 -11.45
CA GLY A 652 28.03 4.11 -12.27
C GLY A 652 27.76 5.39 -13.06
N ARG A 653 26.54 5.92 -13.06
CA ARG A 653 26.10 7.02 -13.94
C ARG A 653 25.32 8.09 -13.19
N ASP A 654 25.33 9.31 -13.71
CA ASP A 654 24.39 10.34 -13.25
C ASP A 654 22.95 9.92 -13.59
N GLY A 655 22.00 10.31 -12.74
CA GLY A 655 20.61 9.94 -12.94
C GLY A 655 19.64 10.79 -12.14
N THR A 656 18.35 10.58 -12.40
CA THR A 656 17.26 11.23 -11.67
C THR A 656 16.34 10.16 -11.08
N GLU A 657 15.98 10.33 -9.82
CA GLU A 657 15.07 9.44 -9.09
C GLU A 657 13.85 10.22 -8.59
N VAL A 658 12.72 9.54 -8.49
CA VAL A 658 11.47 10.05 -7.90
C VAL A 658 11.25 9.33 -6.57
N VAL A 659 11.51 10.05 -5.48
CA VAL A 659 11.29 9.58 -4.11
C VAL A 659 9.82 9.79 -3.76
N GLN A 660 9.12 8.73 -3.41
CA GLN A 660 7.67 8.71 -3.24
C GLN A 660 7.33 8.50 -1.77
N LEU A 661 6.47 9.36 -1.21
CA LEU A 661 5.97 9.26 0.17
C LEU A 661 4.51 8.82 0.16
N TYR A 662 4.27 7.68 0.81
CA TYR A 662 2.95 7.12 1.01
C TYR A 662 2.56 7.16 2.49
N LEU A 663 1.26 7.20 2.75
CA LEU A 663 0.67 7.16 4.07
C LEU A 663 -0.37 6.05 4.15
N ARG A 664 -0.46 5.40 5.30
CA ARG A 664 -1.58 4.56 5.71
C ARG A 664 -2.06 5.02 7.07
N ASP A 665 -3.33 5.37 7.14
CA ASP A 665 -4.05 5.47 8.41
C ASP A 665 -4.46 4.06 8.83
N LEU A 666 -3.95 3.58 9.97
CA LEU A 666 -4.09 2.16 10.36
C LEU A 666 -5.49 1.83 10.87
N VAL A 667 -6.13 2.78 11.56
CA VAL A 667 -7.43 2.59 12.20
C VAL A 667 -8.21 3.90 12.13
N ALA A 668 -9.36 3.85 11.48
CA ALA A 668 -10.22 4.99 11.25
C ALA A 668 -11.69 4.57 11.34
N SER A 669 -12.61 5.54 11.40
CA SER A 669 -14.05 5.33 11.40
C SER A 669 -14.59 4.67 10.13
N VAL A 670 -13.80 4.64 9.06
CA VAL A 670 -14.05 3.91 7.82
C VAL A 670 -12.78 3.19 7.36
N SER A 671 -12.91 2.14 6.57
CA SER A 671 -11.74 1.43 6.01
C SER A 671 -10.91 2.38 5.14
N ARG A 672 -9.59 2.41 5.39
CA ARG A 672 -8.64 3.28 4.67
C ARG A 672 -7.76 2.45 3.73
N PRO A 673 -7.29 3.03 2.61
CA PRO A 673 -6.38 2.33 1.70
C PRO A 673 -5.12 1.82 2.38
N ILE A 674 -4.57 0.72 1.86
CA ILE A 674 -3.32 0.14 2.39
C ILE A 674 -2.11 1.07 2.21
N LYS A 675 -2.15 1.95 1.21
CA LYS A 675 -1.21 3.06 0.97
C LYS A 675 -1.92 4.14 0.14
N GLU A 676 -1.61 5.40 0.41
CA GLU A 676 -2.00 6.55 -0.41
C GLU A 676 -0.78 7.44 -0.63
N LEU A 677 -0.48 7.83 -1.86
CA LEU A 677 0.57 8.80 -2.16
C LEU A 677 0.15 10.15 -1.57
N LYS A 678 1.04 10.76 -0.77
CA LYS A 678 0.80 12.07 -0.15
C LYS A 678 1.83 13.13 -0.55
N ASP A 679 2.98 12.71 -1.08
CA ASP A 679 4.01 13.62 -1.59
C ASP A 679 5.05 12.87 -2.44
N PHE A 680 5.81 13.59 -3.27
CA PHE A 680 6.95 13.05 -4.00
C PHE A 680 8.04 14.11 -4.26
N ARG A 681 9.28 13.68 -4.47
CA ARG A 681 10.41 14.55 -4.84
C ARG A 681 11.20 13.93 -5.97
N ARG A 682 11.28 14.66 -7.08
CA ARG A 682 12.15 14.34 -8.21
C ARG A 682 13.52 14.97 -7.99
N ILE A 683 14.58 14.17 -7.94
CA ILE A 683 15.95 14.63 -7.64
C ILE A 683 16.96 14.11 -8.65
N ALA A 684 17.77 15.01 -9.22
CA ALA A 684 18.94 14.66 -10.00
C ALA A 684 20.17 14.54 -9.09
N LEU A 685 20.90 13.43 -9.22
CA LEU A 685 22.10 13.14 -8.44
C LEU A 685 23.23 12.69 -9.36
N ARG A 686 24.41 13.31 -9.19
CA ARG A 686 25.64 12.84 -9.82
C ARG A 686 26.05 11.48 -9.26
N ARG A 687 26.91 10.76 -9.98
CA ARG A 687 27.52 9.50 -9.49
C ARG A 687 28.15 9.69 -8.10
N GLY A 688 27.73 8.90 -7.11
CA GLY A 688 28.21 8.98 -5.73
C GLY A 688 27.67 10.16 -4.93
N GLU A 689 26.82 11.02 -5.51
CA GLU A 689 26.18 12.11 -4.78
C GLU A 689 25.11 11.56 -3.83
N LYS A 690 25.08 12.14 -2.63
CA LYS A 690 24.10 11.86 -1.59
C LYS A 690 23.38 13.14 -1.18
N ARG A 691 22.05 13.09 -1.07
CA ARG A 691 21.21 14.23 -0.71
C ARG A 691 20.12 13.84 0.30
N THR A 692 19.86 14.70 1.27
CA THR A 692 18.70 14.58 2.16
C THR A 692 17.46 15.13 1.47
N VAL A 693 16.38 14.36 1.47
CA VAL A 693 15.09 14.71 0.90
C VAL A 693 14.09 14.84 2.02
N GLU A 694 13.36 15.97 2.05
CA GLU A 694 12.39 16.28 3.08
C GLU A 694 10.96 16.41 2.54
N PHE A 695 10.02 15.94 3.34
CA PHE A 695 8.59 16.00 3.11
C PHE A 695 7.89 16.59 4.33
N VAL A 696 6.76 17.26 4.07
CA VAL A 696 5.89 17.79 5.11
C VAL A 696 4.49 17.23 4.90
N LEU A 697 4.01 16.48 5.89
CA LEU A 697 2.63 16.02 5.98
C LEU A 697 1.85 17.05 6.81
N THR A 698 0.89 17.71 6.15
CA THR A 698 -0.02 18.69 6.75
C THR A 698 -1.36 18.02 7.10
N PRO A 699 -2.21 18.63 7.94
CA PRO A 699 -3.54 18.10 8.23
C PRO A 699 -4.36 17.74 6.99
N GLU A 700 -4.24 18.51 5.90
CA GLU A 700 -4.94 18.21 4.64
C GLU A 700 -4.44 16.94 3.97
N LYS A 701 -3.16 16.57 4.16
CA LYS A 701 -2.58 15.31 3.65
C LYS A 701 -2.90 14.12 4.57
N LEU A 702 -3.13 14.38 5.86
CA LEU A 702 -3.48 13.35 6.85
C LEU A 702 -4.97 13.03 6.86
N GLY A 703 -5.81 14.01 6.54
CA GLY A 703 -7.25 13.90 6.69
C GLY A 703 -7.95 13.11 5.59
N PHE A 704 -9.17 12.68 5.89
CA PHE A 704 -10.08 11.96 5.00
C PHE A 704 -11.54 12.28 5.39
N LEU A 705 -12.52 11.82 4.61
CA LEU A 705 -13.92 11.97 4.98
C LEU A 705 -14.28 10.89 6.01
N ASN A 706 -14.67 11.25 7.24
CA ASN A 706 -15.09 10.26 8.22
C ASN A 706 -16.46 9.63 7.87
N ARG A 707 -16.98 8.75 8.74
CA ARG A 707 -18.29 8.09 8.55
C ARG A 707 -19.45 9.07 8.25
N ASP A 708 -19.40 10.28 8.80
CA ASP A 708 -20.44 11.32 8.61
C ASP A 708 -20.15 12.25 7.42
N MET A 709 -19.23 11.86 6.52
CA MET A 709 -18.81 12.63 5.34
C MET A 709 -18.17 13.99 5.68
N LYS A 710 -17.57 14.12 6.87
CA LYS A 710 -16.83 15.31 7.29
C LYS A 710 -15.33 15.09 7.12
N PHE A 711 -14.66 16.05 6.48
CA PHE A 711 -13.21 16.02 6.36
C PHE A 711 -12.57 16.25 7.74
N THR A 712 -11.79 15.29 8.22
CA THR A 712 -11.13 15.34 9.53
C THR A 712 -9.83 14.55 9.50
N VAL A 713 -8.97 14.82 10.49
CA VAL A 713 -7.88 13.91 10.88
C VAL A 713 -8.34 13.23 12.16
N GLU A 714 -8.41 11.90 12.17
CA GLU A 714 -8.79 11.14 13.38
C GLU A 714 -7.56 10.87 14.26
N ASP A 715 -7.78 10.76 15.57
CA ASP A 715 -6.75 10.31 16.49
C ASP A 715 -6.44 8.83 16.20
N GLY A 716 -5.16 8.50 16.01
CA GLY A 716 -4.77 7.15 15.59
C GLY A 716 -3.33 7.04 15.14
N ASP A 717 -2.92 5.82 14.82
CA ASP A 717 -1.59 5.51 14.33
C ASP A 717 -1.52 5.60 12.80
N PHE A 718 -0.53 6.33 12.32
CA PHE A 718 -0.22 6.49 10.92
C PHE A 718 1.10 5.80 10.59
N LYS A 719 1.13 5.13 9.45
CA LYS A 719 2.35 4.55 8.87
C LYS A 719 2.76 5.33 7.63
N VAL A 720 4.01 5.79 7.61
CA VAL A 720 4.63 6.44 6.47
C VAL A 720 5.51 5.42 5.75
N PHE A 721 5.46 5.41 4.43
CA PHE A 721 6.35 4.64 3.58
C PHE A 721 7.10 5.57 2.64
N ILE A 722 8.41 5.37 2.49
CA ILE A 722 9.21 6.10 1.50
C ILE A 722 9.99 5.13 0.65
N GLY A 723 9.80 5.21 -0.66
CA GLY A 723 10.46 4.32 -1.62
C GLY A 723 10.57 4.93 -3.01
N ASN A 724 10.95 4.11 -3.97
CA ASN A 724 11.06 4.44 -5.39
C ASN A 724 9.93 3.83 -6.25
N SER A 725 8.93 3.19 -5.60
CA SER A 725 7.66 2.71 -6.13
C SER A 725 6.66 2.52 -4.98
N SER A 726 5.39 2.15 -5.28
CA SER A 726 4.41 1.81 -4.24
C SER A 726 4.71 0.50 -3.51
N GLU A 727 5.59 -0.34 -4.06
CA GLU A 727 6.05 -1.58 -3.44
C GLU A 727 7.42 -1.41 -2.78
N GLY A 728 7.62 -2.11 -1.66
CA GLY A 728 8.82 -1.97 -0.83
C GLY A 728 8.94 -0.60 -0.13
N GLY A 729 10.18 -0.18 0.13
CA GLY A 729 10.53 1.09 0.77
C GLY A 729 10.82 1.01 2.26
N LEU A 730 11.26 2.14 2.82
CA LEU A 730 11.44 2.35 4.26
C LEU A 730 10.10 2.67 4.90
N GLU A 731 9.94 2.27 6.16
CA GLU A 731 8.71 2.46 6.91
C GLU A 731 8.96 3.15 8.24
N GLY A 732 8.06 4.04 8.63
CA GLY A 732 8.05 4.70 9.93
C GLY A 732 6.62 4.88 10.43
N THR A 733 6.47 5.10 11.74
CA THR A 733 5.16 5.29 12.36
C THR A 733 5.14 6.54 13.23
N PHE A 734 4.00 7.20 13.27
CA PHE A 734 3.71 8.29 14.19
C PHE A 734 2.23 8.28 14.57
N THR A 735 1.88 8.89 15.70
CA THR A 735 0.50 8.93 16.21
C THR A 735 -0.05 10.35 16.13
N VAL A 736 -1.28 10.50 15.64
CA VAL A 736 -2.07 11.73 15.77
C VAL A 736 -2.95 11.59 17.01
N GLY A 737 -2.94 12.57 17.91
CA GLY A 737 -3.88 12.61 19.04
C GLY A 737 -3.37 13.39 20.24
N LYS A 738 -4.08 13.31 21.37
CA LYS A 738 -3.71 14.04 22.59
C LYS A 738 -2.28 13.71 23.01
N LEU A 739 -1.38 14.70 22.89
CA LEU A 739 -0.17 14.75 23.72
C LEU A 739 -0.62 14.56 25.17
N PRO A 740 0.03 13.69 25.97
CA PRO A 740 -0.28 13.57 27.38
C PRO A 740 -0.31 14.97 27.99
N ILE A 741 -1.46 15.35 28.55
CA ILE A 741 -1.51 16.47 29.49
C ILE A 741 -0.46 16.15 30.53
N ALA A 742 0.45 17.09 30.80
CA ALA A 742 1.46 16.96 31.83
C ALA A 742 0.80 16.48 33.13
N GLU A 743 0.93 15.18 33.42
CA GLU A 743 0.56 14.66 34.73
C GLU A 743 1.49 15.33 35.74
N LYS A 744 0.86 16.16 36.57
CA LYS A 744 1.49 16.75 37.75
C LYS A 744 2.17 15.63 38.53
N LYS A 745 3.50 15.76 38.62
CA LYS A 745 4.42 15.09 39.55
C LYS A 745 3.73 14.54 40.81
N THR A 746 3.52 13.24 40.85
CA THR A 746 3.68 12.46 42.08
C THR A 746 5.02 11.75 41.98
N LYS A 747 5.97 12.18 42.82
CA LYS A 747 7.31 11.62 42.94
C LYS A 747 7.23 10.11 43.26
N LEU A 748 7.72 9.27 42.36
CA LEU A 748 8.55 8.13 42.73
C LEU A 748 9.82 8.17 41.88
N ALA A 749 10.92 7.90 42.56
CA ALA A 749 12.26 8.32 42.23
C ALA A 749 12.98 7.35 41.28
N ASP A 750 13.93 7.92 40.55
CA ASP A 750 15.19 7.35 40.06
C ASP A 750 15.20 6.07 39.17
N ALA A 751 15.27 6.36 37.85
CA ALA A 751 16.22 5.81 36.85
C ALA A 751 16.01 4.35 36.29
N PRO A 752 16.66 3.92 35.18
CA PRO A 752 17.54 4.63 34.23
C PRO A 752 17.34 4.34 32.70
N ARG A 753 18.13 5.11 31.94
CA ARG A 753 18.52 5.02 30.52
C ARG A 753 19.16 3.69 30.08
N VAL A 754 19.11 3.44 28.76
CA VAL A 754 20.05 2.67 27.89
C VAL A 754 20.34 1.23 28.33
N PHE A 755 19.99 0.25 27.48
CA PHE A 755 20.22 -1.18 27.68
C PHE A 755 21.70 -1.48 27.99
N ASN A 756 21.97 -1.60 29.30
CA ASN A 756 23.13 -2.28 29.88
C ASN A 756 22.68 -2.82 31.25
N GLU A 757 21.60 -3.61 31.28
CA GLU A 757 21.15 -4.25 32.52
C GLU A 757 22.13 -5.37 32.90
N LYS A 758 22.94 -5.09 33.92
CA LYS A 758 23.56 -6.12 34.74
C LYS A 758 22.43 -6.98 35.31
N LEU A 759 22.45 -8.29 35.05
CA LEU A 759 21.51 -9.24 35.68
C LEU A 759 21.47 -9.01 37.20
N PRO A 760 20.30 -9.15 37.85
CA PRO A 760 20.18 -8.91 39.28
C PRO A 760 21.09 -9.87 40.05
N ASP A 761 21.76 -9.37 41.09
CA ASP A 761 22.69 -10.17 41.89
C ASP A 761 21.97 -11.25 42.74
N LYS A 762 20.64 -11.17 42.87
CA LYS A 762 19.76 -12.12 43.57
C LYS A 762 18.45 -12.34 42.80
N ALA A 763 17.77 -13.46 43.06
CA ALA A 763 16.46 -13.74 42.48
C ALA A 763 15.39 -12.71 42.90
N ILE A 764 14.47 -12.40 42.00
CA ILE A 764 13.39 -11.43 42.21
C ILE A 764 12.04 -12.15 41.99
N PRO A 765 11.19 -12.27 43.03
CA PRO A 765 9.89 -12.92 42.91
C PRO A 765 8.95 -12.16 41.97
N ALA A 766 7.97 -12.84 41.36
CA ALA A 766 7.01 -12.21 40.47
C ALA A 766 6.08 -11.23 41.21
N ALA A 767 5.68 -11.56 42.45
CA ALA A 767 4.89 -10.71 43.31
C ALA A 767 5.14 -11.02 44.79
N LYS A 768 4.74 -10.11 45.68
CA LYS A 768 4.68 -10.39 47.12
C LYS A 768 3.46 -11.28 47.39
N ILE A 769 3.64 -12.29 48.24
CA ILE A 769 2.59 -13.25 48.62
C ILE A 769 2.31 -13.19 50.12
N SER A 770 1.08 -13.49 50.51
CA SER A 770 0.71 -13.54 51.93
C SER A 770 1.28 -14.82 52.60
N PRO A 771 1.44 -14.83 53.93
CA PRO A 771 1.82 -16.06 54.65
C PRO A 771 0.87 -17.23 54.39
N THR A 772 -0.43 -16.96 54.21
CA THR A 772 -1.43 -17.99 53.87
C THR A 772 -1.20 -18.55 52.47
N ASP A 773 -0.89 -17.69 51.49
CA ASP A 773 -0.56 -18.13 50.14
C ASP A 773 0.74 -18.94 50.12
N GLU A 774 1.73 -18.56 50.93
CA GLU A 774 3.00 -19.28 51.05
C GLU A 774 2.78 -20.71 51.55
N VAL A 775 1.93 -20.92 52.56
CA VAL A 775 1.58 -22.27 53.06
C VAL A 775 0.87 -23.09 51.98
N PHE A 776 -0.07 -22.49 51.25
CA PHE A 776 -0.78 -23.18 50.18
C PHE A 776 0.15 -23.58 49.04
N LEU A 777 1.00 -22.66 48.59
CA LEU A 777 1.95 -22.92 47.51
C LEU A 777 3.03 -23.91 47.95
N GLU A 778 3.45 -23.93 49.21
CA GLU A 778 4.35 -24.95 49.75
C GLU A 778 3.74 -26.35 49.67
N ASP A 779 2.49 -26.52 50.10
CA ASP A 779 1.77 -27.80 49.97
C ASP A 779 1.64 -28.24 48.50
N LEU A 780 1.20 -27.33 47.62
CA LEU A 780 1.04 -27.60 46.19
C LEU A 780 2.37 -28.04 45.56
N THR A 781 3.40 -27.21 45.68
CA THR A 781 4.70 -27.47 45.04
C THR A 781 5.41 -28.69 45.60
N ARG A 782 5.27 -28.99 46.89
CA ARG A 782 5.84 -30.20 47.51
C ARG A 782 5.16 -31.48 47.02
N LYS A 783 3.84 -31.46 46.85
CA LYS A 783 3.08 -32.58 46.23
C LYS A 783 3.45 -32.76 44.77
N THR A 784 3.56 -31.67 44.02
CA THR A 784 3.97 -31.69 42.62
C THR A 784 5.42 -32.18 42.45
N PHE A 785 6.34 -31.78 43.34
CA PHE A 785 7.72 -32.28 43.33
C PHE A 785 7.79 -33.79 43.61
N ARG A 786 6.91 -34.29 44.49
CA ARG A 786 6.84 -35.71 44.80
C ARG A 786 6.67 -36.57 43.55
N PHE A 787 5.86 -36.12 42.58
CA PHE A 787 5.74 -36.79 41.28
C PHE A 787 7.10 -36.93 40.60
N PHE A 788 7.84 -35.84 40.45
CA PHE A 788 9.16 -35.87 39.81
C PHE A 788 10.16 -36.73 40.58
N TRP A 789 10.07 -36.76 41.90
CA TRP A 789 10.95 -37.56 42.74
C TRP A 789 10.68 -39.07 42.62
N GLU A 790 9.41 -39.46 42.68
CA GLU A 790 8.99 -40.87 42.71
C GLU A 790 8.87 -41.47 41.31
N GLN A 791 8.46 -40.67 40.32
CA GLN A 791 8.17 -41.14 38.96
C GLN A 791 9.33 -40.98 37.97
N SER A 792 10.48 -40.45 38.42
CA SER A 792 11.72 -40.46 37.64
C SER A 792 12.57 -41.69 37.97
N ASP A 793 13.00 -42.41 36.94
CA ASP A 793 13.83 -43.59 37.14
C ASP A 793 15.19 -43.22 37.77
N PRO A 794 15.66 -43.92 38.82
CA PRO A 794 16.91 -43.59 39.50
C PRO A 794 18.18 -43.90 38.70
N LYS A 795 18.10 -44.63 37.58
CA LYS A 795 19.25 -45.01 36.75
C LYS A 795 19.37 -44.20 35.48
N THR A 796 18.25 -43.84 34.85
CA THR A 796 18.22 -43.00 33.64
C THR A 796 17.86 -41.55 33.95
N GLY A 797 17.13 -41.31 35.04
CA GLY A 797 16.60 -39.99 35.36
C GLY A 797 15.41 -39.55 34.49
N LEU A 798 14.90 -40.43 33.61
CA LEU A 798 13.73 -40.16 32.78
C LEU A 798 12.45 -40.15 33.63
N THR A 799 11.59 -39.17 33.41
CA THR A 799 10.30 -39.00 34.11
C THR A 799 9.15 -39.52 33.25
N VAL A 800 8.24 -40.31 33.84
CA VAL A 800 7.01 -40.75 33.14
C VAL A 800 6.18 -39.57 32.63
N ASP A 801 5.43 -39.81 31.56
CA ASP A 801 4.41 -38.87 31.09
C ASP A 801 3.27 -38.73 32.11
N ARG A 802 2.78 -39.87 32.61
CA ARG A 802 1.56 -39.98 33.40
C ARG A 802 1.75 -40.90 34.59
N ALA A 803 1.08 -40.56 35.69
CA ALA A 803 0.91 -41.43 36.85
C ALA A 803 -0.49 -41.25 37.43
N ARG A 804 -0.95 -42.20 38.25
CA ARG A 804 -2.23 -42.06 38.95
C ARG A 804 -2.14 -40.89 39.93
N ALA A 805 -3.18 -40.06 39.96
CA ALA A 805 -3.24 -38.87 40.82
C ALA A 805 -3.19 -39.22 42.32
N ASP A 806 -3.65 -40.42 42.68
CA ASP A 806 -3.66 -40.95 44.06
C ASP A 806 -2.33 -41.56 44.50
N GLY A 807 -1.35 -41.66 43.59
CA GLY A 807 -0.03 -42.25 43.86
C GLY A 807 0.06 -43.75 43.64
N SER A 808 -1.04 -44.42 43.27
CA SER A 808 -1.01 -45.85 42.92
C SER A 808 -0.23 -46.10 41.62
N MET A 809 0.32 -47.30 41.46
CA MET A 809 1.06 -47.65 40.25
C MET A 809 0.10 -47.81 39.07
N LEU A 810 0.48 -47.29 37.90
CA LEU A 810 -0.19 -47.64 36.66
C LEU A 810 -0.07 -49.15 36.42
N PRO A 811 -1.15 -49.83 36.01
CA PRO A 811 -1.07 -51.26 35.74
C PRO A 811 -0.22 -51.52 34.48
N PRO A 812 0.47 -52.68 34.37
CA PRO A 812 1.39 -52.95 33.25
C PRO A 812 0.77 -52.91 31.85
N ASP A 813 -0.54 -53.11 31.75
CA ASP A 813 -1.33 -53.03 30.52
C ASP A 813 -1.81 -51.60 30.19
N HIS A 814 -1.61 -50.64 31.10
CA HIS A 814 -1.94 -49.24 30.84
C HIS A 814 -1.09 -48.70 29.68
N LYS A 815 -1.71 -47.97 28.75
CA LYS A 815 -1.03 -47.44 27.56
C LYS A 815 0.23 -46.65 27.91
N SER A 816 0.20 -45.86 28.98
CA SER A 816 1.32 -45.00 29.43
C SER A 816 2.26 -45.68 30.43
N TYR A 817 2.08 -46.98 30.69
CA TYR A 817 2.97 -47.71 31.61
C TYR A 817 4.42 -47.65 31.12
N ASN A 818 5.31 -47.19 32.00
CA ASN A 818 6.74 -47.06 31.73
C ASN A 818 7.11 -46.14 30.54
N ILE A 819 6.22 -45.25 30.11
CA ILE A 819 6.48 -44.27 29.05
C ILE A 819 6.92 -42.95 29.64
N ALA A 820 8.14 -42.53 29.32
CA ALA A 820 8.73 -41.27 29.71
C ALA A 820 8.55 -40.17 28.67
N SER A 821 8.34 -38.94 29.15
CA SER A 821 8.32 -37.71 28.35
C SER A 821 9.68 -37.01 28.47
N SER A 822 10.25 -36.60 27.34
CA SER A 822 11.40 -35.69 27.37
C SER A 822 11.03 -34.34 28.02
N ALA A 823 9.86 -33.79 27.70
CA ALA A 823 9.41 -32.54 28.30
C ALA A 823 9.24 -32.64 29.83
N ALA A 824 8.59 -33.69 30.35
CA ALA A 824 8.46 -33.87 31.80
C ALA A 824 9.82 -34.02 32.49
N THR A 825 10.78 -34.67 31.83
CA THR A 825 12.15 -34.82 32.34
C THR A 825 12.89 -33.47 32.42
N GLY A 826 12.67 -32.57 31.45
CA GLY A 826 13.20 -31.19 31.50
C GLY A 826 12.68 -30.38 32.68
N PHE A 827 11.37 -30.50 32.99
CA PHE A 827 10.79 -29.91 34.20
C PHE A 827 11.37 -30.56 35.47
N ALA A 828 11.56 -31.89 35.49
CA ALA A 828 12.14 -32.62 36.62
C ALA A 828 13.56 -32.14 36.97
N LEU A 829 14.40 -31.91 35.97
CA LEU A 829 15.75 -31.34 36.18
C LEU A 829 15.69 -30.00 36.92
N THR A 830 14.79 -29.10 36.50
CA THR A 830 14.62 -27.80 37.17
C THR A 830 14.06 -27.96 38.58
N SER A 831 13.13 -28.90 38.81
CA SER A 831 12.51 -29.10 40.12
C SER A 831 13.50 -29.62 41.18
N LEU A 832 14.57 -30.32 40.79
CA LEU A 832 15.66 -30.70 41.70
C LEU A 832 16.37 -29.48 42.31
N CYS A 833 16.50 -28.39 41.53
CA CYS A 833 17.05 -27.13 42.02
C CYS A 833 16.14 -26.52 43.09
N VAL A 834 14.83 -26.49 42.81
CA VAL A 834 13.80 -25.99 43.73
C VAL A 834 13.79 -26.82 45.02
N ALA A 835 13.82 -28.13 44.92
CA ALA A 835 13.78 -29.03 46.08
C ALA A 835 15.03 -28.91 46.96
N ALA A 836 16.21 -28.69 46.38
CA ALA A 836 17.43 -28.42 47.13
C ALA A 836 17.36 -27.07 47.87
N GLU A 837 16.88 -26.01 47.19
CA GLU A 837 16.73 -24.67 47.76
C GLU A 837 15.69 -24.65 48.91
N ARG A 838 14.58 -25.36 48.71
CA ARG A 838 13.50 -25.52 49.70
C ARG A 838 13.79 -26.58 50.76
N LYS A 839 14.91 -27.30 50.65
CA LYS A 839 15.35 -28.37 51.57
C LYS A 839 14.36 -29.54 51.69
N TRP A 840 13.65 -29.86 50.62
CA TRP A 840 12.84 -31.09 50.54
C TRP A 840 13.69 -32.33 50.38
N VAL A 841 14.85 -32.17 49.74
CA VAL A 841 15.93 -33.14 49.61
C VAL A 841 17.25 -32.44 49.93
N THR A 842 18.30 -33.19 50.22
CA THR A 842 19.63 -32.60 50.42
C THR A 842 20.21 -32.13 49.08
N PRO A 843 21.09 -31.10 49.07
CA PRO A 843 21.76 -30.67 47.85
C PRO A 843 22.55 -31.80 47.15
N ASN A 844 23.11 -32.74 47.91
CA ASN A 844 23.85 -33.88 47.34
C ASN A 844 22.94 -34.89 46.64
N GLU A 845 21.77 -35.20 47.21
CA GLU A 845 20.78 -36.06 46.57
C GLU A 845 20.28 -35.43 45.27
N ALA A 846 19.98 -34.13 45.28
CA ALA A 846 19.56 -33.39 44.10
C ALA A 846 20.64 -33.41 43.00
N ARG A 847 21.91 -33.13 43.34
CA ARG A 847 23.05 -33.21 42.40
C ARG A 847 23.23 -34.62 41.85
N THR A 848 23.07 -35.64 42.68
CA THR A 848 23.21 -37.04 42.25
C THR A 848 22.15 -37.37 41.20
N ARG A 849 20.87 -37.02 41.46
CA ARG A 849 19.80 -37.21 40.47
C ARG A 849 20.04 -36.40 39.20
N ALA A 850 20.49 -35.14 39.31
CA ALA A 850 20.83 -34.32 38.15
C ALA A 850 21.95 -34.95 37.31
N ARG A 851 23.04 -35.44 37.93
CA ARG A 851 24.11 -36.15 37.23
C ARG A 851 23.63 -37.40 36.53
N THR A 852 22.79 -38.21 37.17
CA THR A 852 22.19 -39.40 36.54
C THR A 852 21.45 -39.02 35.25
N THR A 853 20.53 -38.05 35.32
CA THR A 853 19.75 -37.62 34.15
C THR A 853 20.65 -37.04 33.06
N LEU A 854 21.57 -36.14 33.42
CA LEU A 854 22.47 -35.50 32.46
C LEU A 854 23.40 -36.53 31.80
N LYS A 855 23.94 -37.48 32.56
CA LYS A 855 24.80 -38.54 32.02
C LYS A 855 24.03 -39.41 31.03
N PHE A 856 22.79 -39.74 31.34
CA PHE A 856 21.94 -40.48 30.41
C PHE A 856 21.71 -39.69 29.10
N TYR A 857 21.30 -38.41 29.16
CA TYR A 857 21.12 -37.60 27.95
C TYR A 857 22.42 -37.36 27.16
N ALA A 858 23.55 -37.24 27.86
CA ALA A 858 24.86 -37.06 27.24
C ALA A 858 25.35 -38.34 26.55
N GLU A 859 25.14 -39.51 27.14
CA GLU A 859 25.84 -40.73 26.70
C GLU A 859 24.93 -41.78 26.04
N ARG A 860 23.64 -41.81 26.40
CA ARG A 860 22.76 -42.96 26.12
C ARG A 860 21.44 -42.62 25.46
N ALA A 861 20.90 -41.41 25.66
CA ALA A 861 19.62 -41.03 25.08
C ALA A 861 19.67 -41.08 23.55
N LEU A 862 18.68 -41.73 22.93
CA LEU A 862 18.57 -41.78 21.48
C LEU A 862 18.29 -40.37 20.94
N HIS A 863 19.07 -39.97 19.94
CA HIS A 863 18.94 -38.65 19.33
C HIS A 863 19.28 -38.66 17.84
N LYS A 864 18.83 -37.64 17.13
CA LYS A 864 19.24 -37.34 15.76
C LYS A 864 19.84 -35.92 15.72
N ASN A 865 21.13 -35.79 15.41
CA ASN A 865 21.85 -34.51 15.42
C ASN A 865 21.67 -33.72 16.73
N GLY A 866 21.72 -34.42 17.88
CA GLY A 866 21.49 -33.85 19.20
C GLY A 866 20.01 -33.67 19.62
N TRP A 867 19.05 -33.84 18.71
CA TRP A 867 17.61 -33.73 19.03
C TRP A 867 17.06 -35.03 19.60
N PHE A 868 16.33 -34.96 20.73
CA PHE A 868 15.84 -36.13 21.47
C PHE A 868 14.40 -36.49 21.10
N TYR A 869 14.06 -37.77 21.26
CA TYR A 869 12.71 -38.28 21.05
C TYR A 869 11.72 -37.78 22.10
N HIS A 870 10.48 -37.50 21.66
CA HIS A 870 9.38 -37.07 22.52
C HIS A 870 9.07 -38.12 23.60
N TRP A 871 8.89 -39.38 23.17
CA TRP A 871 8.52 -40.51 24.03
C TRP A 871 9.59 -41.58 24.04
N MET A 872 10.03 -41.97 25.24
CA MET A 872 11.02 -43.02 25.46
C MET A 872 10.55 -44.00 26.53
N ASP A 873 11.09 -45.22 26.52
CA ASP A 873 10.98 -46.11 27.65
C ASP A 873 11.74 -45.51 28.84
N LYS A 874 11.09 -45.42 30.00
CA LYS A 874 11.70 -44.79 31.18
C LYS A 874 13.00 -45.48 31.61
N THR A 875 13.10 -46.79 31.46
CA THR A 875 14.20 -47.59 31.98
C THR A 875 15.31 -47.79 30.94
N THR A 876 14.94 -48.01 29.67
CA THR A 876 15.93 -48.31 28.62
C THR A 876 16.35 -47.07 27.83
N GLY A 877 15.47 -46.08 27.68
CA GLY A 877 15.68 -44.96 26.77
C GLY A 877 15.28 -45.24 25.32
N GLU A 878 14.74 -46.41 25.03
CA GLU A 878 14.29 -46.78 23.69
C GLU A 878 13.13 -45.90 23.25
N ARG A 879 13.12 -45.51 21.98
CA ARG A 879 12.02 -44.74 21.39
C ARG A 879 10.69 -45.51 21.49
N ARG A 880 9.63 -44.83 21.93
CA ARG A 880 8.28 -45.39 22.04
C ARG A 880 7.30 -44.70 21.07
N TRP A 881 6.24 -45.44 20.70
CA TRP A 881 5.13 -44.98 19.84
C TRP A 881 5.51 -44.33 18.50
N ASN A 882 6.64 -44.75 17.90
CA ASN A 882 7.17 -44.12 16.68
C ASN A 882 7.26 -42.59 16.81
N SER A 883 7.54 -42.09 18.01
CA SER A 883 7.61 -40.67 18.33
C SER A 883 8.63 -39.94 17.47
N GLU A 884 8.42 -38.68 17.17
CA GLU A 884 9.44 -37.83 16.54
C GLU A 884 10.58 -37.50 17.50
N VAL A 885 11.75 -37.15 16.95
CA VAL A 885 12.61 -36.20 17.65
C VAL A 885 11.88 -34.87 17.66
N SER A 886 11.53 -34.38 18.86
CA SER A 886 10.68 -33.22 19.06
C SER A 886 11.55 -32.00 19.33
N SER A 887 11.35 -30.95 18.54
CA SER A 887 12.09 -29.70 18.71
C SER A 887 11.72 -28.99 20.02
N ILE A 888 10.45 -29.02 20.42
CA ILE A 888 10.00 -28.33 21.64
C ILE A 888 10.35 -29.10 22.91
N ASP A 889 10.21 -30.43 22.91
CA ASP A 889 10.59 -31.26 24.05
C ASP A 889 12.09 -31.16 24.32
N THR A 890 12.90 -31.17 23.26
CA THR A 890 14.34 -30.95 23.37
C THR A 890 14.63 -29.56 23.97
N ALA A 891 13.92 -28.52 23.54
CA ALA A 891 14.07 -27.17 24.13
C ALA A 891 13.71 -27.15 25.62
N ILE A 892 12.68 -27.87 26.05
CA ILE A 892 12.31 -28.01 27.47
C ILE A 892 13.37 -28.79 28.26
N VAL A 893 13.92 -29.87 27.71
CA VAL A 893 15.07 -30.59 28.31
C VAL A 893 16.24 -29.62 28.50
N LEU A 894 16.57 -28.82 27.49
CA LEU A 894 17.63 -27.82 27.58
C LEU A 894 17.33 -26.73 28.62
N GLY A 895 16.07 -26.35 28.79
CA GLY A 895 15.60 -25.52 29.90
C GLY A 895 16.04 -26.06 31.26
N GLY A 896 15.80 -27.35 31.50
CA GLY A 896 16.23 -28.07 32.70
C GLY A 896 17.75 -28.19 32.82
N VAL A 897 18.42 -28.62 31.75
CA VAL A 897 19.88 -28.80 31.68
C VAL A 897 20.62 -27.51 32.05
N LEU A 898 20.21 -26.38 31.47
CA LEU A 898 20.83 -25.08 31.73
C LEU A 898 20.47 -24.51 33.11
N SER A 899 19.32 -24.89 33.67
CA SER A 899 18.95 -24.52 35.04
C SER A 899 19.82 -25.23 36.06
N VAL A 900 20.02 -26.56 35.94
CA VAL A 900 20.88 -27.32 36.85
C VAL A 900 22.37 -26.95 36.70
N LYS A 901 22.80 -26.58 35.48
CA LYS A 901 24.15 -26.03 35.23
C LYS A 901 24.43 -24.81 36.10
N GLN A 902 23.45 -23.91 36.25
CA GLN A 902 23.61 -22.67 37.02
C GLN A 902 23.34 -22.87 38.52
N CYS A 903 22.29 -23.62 38.89
CA CYS A 903 21.98 -23.90 40.29
C CYS A 903 23.10 -24.70 40.98
N PHE A 904 23.67 -25.68 40.28
CA PHE A 904 24.76 -26.53 40.77
C PHE A 904 26.10 -26.20 40.09
N ALA A 905 26.37 -24.93 39.78
CA ALA A 905 27.59 -24.50 39.09
C ALA A 905 28.91 -24.90 39.77
N GLY A 906 28.88 -25.25 41.06
CA GLY A 906 30.03 -25.79 41.80
C GLY A 906 30.30 -27.28 41.58
N ASP A 907 29.43 -28.02 40.88
CA ASP A 907 29.65 -29.42 40.51
C ASP A 907 30.13 -29.49 39.04
N ALA A 908 31.44 -29.68 38.87
CA ALA A 908 32.08 -29.62 37.55
C ALA A 908 31.57 -30.68 36.58
N GLU A 909 31.12 -31.85 37.07
CA GLU A 909 30.56 -32.90 36.23
C GLU A 909 29.20 -32.48 35.66
N ILE A 910 28.34 -31.86 36.47
CA ILE A 910 27.06 -31.29 36.01
C ILE A 910 27.30 -30.25 34.91
N VAL A 911 28.23 -29.30 35.14
CA VAL A 911 28.54 -28.25 34.15
C VAL A 911 29.04 -28.85 32.84
N LYS A 912 29.95 -29.84 32.92
CA LYS A 912 30.50 -30.52 31.74
C LYS A 912 29.40 -31.24 30.95
N LEU A 913 28.59 -32.05 31.61
CA LEU A 913 27.52 -32.81 30.95
C LEU A 913 26.46 -31.88 30.35
N ALA A 914 26.12 -30.79 31.05
CA ALA A 914 25.17 -29.81 30.55
C ALA A 914 25.65 -29.12 29.26
N ASN A 915 26.92 -28.70 29.21
CA ASN A 915 27.51 -28.15 27.99
C ASN A 915 27.51 -29.20 26.87
N GLN A 916 27.93 -30.43 27.16
CA GLN A 916 27.97 -31.52 26.17
C GLN A 916 26.61 -31.82 25.55
N ILE A 917 25.52 -31.72 26.31
CA ILE A 917 24.15 -31.91 25.79
C ILE A 917 23.76 -30.74 24.91
N TYR A 918 23.89 -29.50 25.40
CA TYR A 918 23.42 -28.32 24.68
C TYR A 918 24.22 -28.06 23.39
N GLU A 919 25.54 -28.19 23.45
CA GLU A 919 26.45 -27.97 22.31
C GLU A 919 26.28 -29.01 21.20
N ARG A 920 25.66 -30.16 21.49
CA ARG A 920 25.36 -31.20 20.50
C ARG A 920 24.18 -30.86 19.61
N VAL A 921 23.26 -30.02 20.06
CA VAL A 921 21.99 -29.78 19.36
C VAL A 921 22.24 -28.93 18.12
N ASP A 922 22.11 -29.55 16.94
CA ASP A 922 22.27 -28.85 15.66
C ASP A 922 20.98 -28.11 15.29
N PHE A 923 20.89 -26.83 15.67
CA PHE A 923 19.74 -25.99 15.34
C PHE A 923 19.64 -25.65 13.85
N ARG A 924 20.75 -25.69 13.10
CA ARG A 924 20.73 -25.47 11.65
C ARG A 924 20.14 -26.67 10.92
N TRP A 925 20.39 -27.88 11.40
CA TRP A 925 19.76 -29.09 10.86
C TRP A 925 18.22 -29.02 10.97
N MET A 926 17.71 -28.55 12.12
CA MET A 926 16.26 -28.46 12.36
C MET A 926 15.56 -27.36 11.52
N LEU A 927 16.31 -26.46 10.87
CA LEU A 927 15.75 -25.55 9.86
C LEU A 927 15.29 -26.29 8.60
N ASN A 928 15.81 -27.49 8.31
CA ASN A 928 15.45 -28.29 7.14
C ASN A 928 15.35 -27.43 5.85
N GLY A 929 16.42 -26.70 5.53
CA GLY A 929 16.53 -25.84 4.34
C GLY A 929 15.75 -24.51 4.39
N HIS A 930 14.96 -24.25 5.42
CA HIS A 930 14.26 -22.96 5.57
C HIS A 930 15.20 -21.90 6.15
N GLN A 931 15.08 -20.65 5.69
CA GLN A 931 16.00 -19.58 6.13
C GLN A 931 15.89 -19.26 7.62
N HIS A 932 14.66 -19.23 8.17
CA HIS A 932 14.44 -18.75 9.53
C HIS A 932 13.59 -19.62 10.48
N LEU A 933 12.73 -20.53 9.99
CA LEU A 933 11.75 -21.25 10.80
C LEU A 933 12.16 -22.70 11.06
N LEU A 934 12.15 -23.11 12.33
CA LEU A 934 12.46 -24.48 12.75
C LEU A 934 11.28 -25.43 12.47
N SER A 935 11.57 -26.66 12.03
CA SER A 935 10.57 -27.74 11.93
C SER A 935 10.11 -28.19 13.31
N HIS A 936 8.87 -28.68 13.42
CA HIS A 936 8.36 -29.24 14.67
C HIS A 936 9.13 -30.49 15.13
N GLY A 937 9.67 -31.27 14.19
CA GLY A 937 10.43 -32.45 14.53
C GLY A 937 10.82 -33.29 13.32
N TRP A 938 11.35 -34.48 13.57
CA TRP A 938 11.77 -35.42 12.53
C TRP A 938 11.52 -36.86 12.95
N ARG A 939 11.21 -37.74 12.00
CA ARG A 939 10.99 -39.17 12.24
C ARG A 939 11.89 -39.99 11.31
N PRO A 940 12.55 -41.06 11.80
CA PRO A 940 13.27 -42.01 10.96
C PRO A 940 12.47 -42.52 9.77
N GLU A 941 11.17 -42.72 9.95
CA GLU A 941 10.30 -43.31 8.93
C GLU A 941 9.91 -42.33 7.82
N LYS A 942 9.86 -41.02 8.11
CA LYS A 942 9.21 -40.03 7.23
C LYS A 942 10.03 -38.77 6.97
N GLY A 943 11.19 -38.61 7.62
CA GLY A 943 11.95 -37.37 7.56
C GLY A 943 11.36 -36.28 8.45
N PHE A 944 11.59 -35.01 8.08
CA PHE A 944 11.09 -33.86 8.85
C PHE A 944 9.56 -33.78 8.81
N LEU A 945 8.98 -33.36 9.93
CA LEU A 945 7.56 -33.04 9.98
C LEU A 945 7.26 -31.84 9.06
N PRO A 946 6.12 -31.85 8.34
CA PRO A 946 5.78 -30.80 7.39
C PRO A 946 5.48 -29.46 8.07
N THR A 947 5.13 -29.46 9.35
CA THR A 947 4.80 -28.28 10.15
C THR A 947 6.04 -27.61 10.73
N ARG A 948 5.96 -26.28 10.88
CA ARG A 948 7.03 -25.42 11.38
C ARG A 948 6.49 -24.45 12.41
N TRP A 949 7.37 -23.96 13.27
CA TRP A 949 7.05 -22.95 14.27
C TRP A 949 6.92 -21.57 13.62
N ASP A 950 5.84 -21.35 12.87
CA ASP A 950 5.58 -20.17 12.04
C ASP A 950 4.55 -19.20 12.62
N THR A 951 3.96 -19.53 13.77
CA THR A 951 2.92 -18.75 14.48
C THR A 951 3.20 -18.79 15.98
N TYR A 952 2.93 -17.70 16.72
CA TYR A 952 3.16 -17.62 18.18
C TYR A 952 2.59 -18.84 18.92
N SER A 953 3.48 -19.54 19.64
CA SER A 953 3.19 -20.76 20.38
C SER A 953 4.17 -20.86 21.57
N GLU A 954 4.33 -22.04 22.17
CA GLU A 954 5.28 -22.35 23.24
C GLU A 954 6.77 -22.30 22.83
N HIS A 955 7.09 -21.88 21.60
CA HIS A 955 8.41 -22.02 20.98
C HIS A 955 9.41 -20.91 21.34
N ALA A 956 9.07 -19.92 22.16
CA ALA A 956 9.98 -18.81 22.43
C ALA A 956 11.33 -19.31 23.02
N LEU A 957 11.29 -20.22 23.99
CA LEU A 957 12.46 -20.89 24.56
C LEU A 957 13.31 -21.59 23.49
N LEU A 958 12.68 -22.28 22.54
CA LEU A 958 13.36 -22.94 21.42
C LEU A 958 14.19 -21.95 20.59
N TYR A 959 13.61 -20.80 20.22
CA TYR A 959 14.34 -19.81 19.42
C TYR A 959 15.42 -19.08 20.22
N PHE A 960 15.21 -18.79 21.51
CA PHE A 960 16.28 -18.23 22.36
C PHE A 960 17.46 -19.19 22.50
N LEU A 961 17.19 -20.49 22.69
CA LEU A 961 18.24 -21.51 22.72
C LEU A 961 18.94 -21.66 21.36
N ALA A 962 18.20 -21.56 20.26
CA ALA A 962 18.76 -21.69 18.91
C ALA A 962 19.65 -20.51 18.51
N ILE A 963 19.23 -19.28 18.86
CA ILE A 963 20.01 -18.06 18.61
C ILE A 963 21.23 -17.99 19.53
N GLY A 964 21.07 -18.45 20.78
CA GLY A 964 22.12 -18.47 21.80
C GLY A 964 23.14 -19.58 21.65
N SER A 965 22.87 -20.58 20.79
CA SER A 965 23.72 -21.78 20.66
C SER A 965 25.17 -21.41 20.32
N PRO A 966 26.16 -21.91 21.09
CA PRO A 966 27.57 -21.62 20.83
C PRO A 966 28.14 -22.42 19.64
N THR A 967 27.51 -23.53 19.26
CA THR A 967 28.01 -24.45 18.24
C THR A 967 27.23 -24.37 16.93
N PHE A 968 25.90 -24.33 17.00
CA PHE A 968 25.02 -24.34 15.83
C PHE A 968 24.00 -23.19 15.86
N PRO A 969 24.42 -21.92 15.99
CA PRO A 969 23.46 -20.82 16.07
C PRO A 969 22.68 -20.64 14.77
N ILE A 970 21.40 -20.28 14.91
CA ILE A 970 20.57 -19.74 13.83
C ILE A 970 20.55 -18.20 13.87
N SER A 971 20.10 -17.56 12.80
CA SER A 971 20.14 -16.10 12.71
C SER A 971 19.13 -15.44 13.67
N PRO A 972 19.43 -14.30 14.30
CA PRO A 972 18.48 -13.61 15.17
C PRO A 972 17.19 -13.18 14.48
N GLU A 973 17.20 -13.02 13.16
CA GLU A 973 16.01 -12.76 12.33
C GLU A 973 14.96 -13.87 12.50
N SER A 974 15.36 -15.09 12.85
CA SER A 974 14.46 -16.19 13.19
C SER A 974 13.48 -15.86 14.30
N TRP A 975 13.87 -15.02 15.28
CA TRP A 975 12.95 -14.54 16.31
C TRP A 975 11.77 -13.75 15.71
N TYR A 976 11.99 -13.05 14.60
CA TYR A 976 11.00 -12.20 13.96
C TYR A 976 10.27 -12.86 12.78
N ALA A 977 10.59 -14.13 12.49
CA ALA A 977 10.09 -14.83 11.31
C ALA A 977 8.70 -15.46 11.50
N TRP A 978 8.30 -15.78 12.73
CA TRP A 978 6.98 -16.32 13.02
C TRP A 978 5.94 -15.22 13.25
N ARG A 979 4.70 -15.51 12.87
CA ARG A 979 3.55 -14.59 12.93
C ARG A 979 3.16 -14.27 14.37
N ARG A 980 2.83 -13.00 14.60
CA ARG A 980 2.42 -12.42 15.89
C ARG A 980 0.95 -12.02 15.82
N ASP A 981 0.10 -13.02 15.68
CA ASP A 981 -1.34 -12.83 15.49
C ASP A 981 -1.99 -12.47 16.83
N PHE A 982 -2.67 -11.32 16.87
CA PHE A 982 -3.35 -10.84 18.06
C PHE A 982 -4.84 -11.20 18.00
N VAL A 983 -5.34 -11.73 19.11
CA VAL A 983 -6.77 -11.86 19.37
C VAL A 983 -7.20 -10.80 20.38
N THR A 984 -8.49 -10.48 20.39
CA THR A 984 -9.07 -9.57 21.38
C THR A 984 -10.31 -10.23 21.99
N TYR A 985 -10.33 -10.36 23.30
CA TYR A 985 -11.47 -10.92 24.04
C TYR A 985 -11.61 -10.24 25.40
N GLY A 986 -12.85 -9.89 25.77
CA GLY A 986 -13.12 -9.31 27.10
C GLY A 986 -12.37 -7.99 27.38
N GLY A 987 -12.04 -7.22 26.34
CA GLY A 987 -11.23 -5.99 26.46
C GLY A 987 -9.72 -6.21 26.53
N TYR A 988 -9.25 -7.46 26.51
CA TYR A 988 -7.83 -7.80 26.49
C TYR A 988 -7.38 -8.13 25.07
N LYS A 989 -6.27 -7.53 24.64
CA LYS A 989 -5.59 -7.86 23.38
C LYS A 989 -4.30 -8.60 23.69
N TYR A 990 -4.11 -9.78 23.12
CA TYR A 990 -2.95 -10.64 23.35
C TYR A 990 -2.68 -11.51 22.13
N LEU A 991 -1.46 -12.02 22.01
CA LEU A 991 -1.05 -12.95 20.97
C LEU A 991 -1.73 -14.30 21.20
N ALA A 992 -2.41 -14.84 20.21
CA ALA A 992 -2.92 -16.21 20.28
C ALA A 992 -3.01 -16.82 18.88
N GLY A 993 -2.78 -18.13 18.79
CA GLY A 993 -3.35 -18.95 17.72
C GLY A 993 -4.71 -19.50 18.15
N ASP A 994 -5.25 -20.49 17.42
CA ASP A 994 -6.39 -21.32 17.87
C ASP A 994 -6.01 -22.24 19.07
N THR A 995 -5.08 -21.81 19.93
CA THR A 995 -4.27 -22.65 20.79
C THR A 995 -4.46 -22.38 22.30
N PRO A 996 -4.08 -23.34 23.18
CA PRO A 996 -4.37 -23.28 24.62
C PRO A 996 -3.40 -22.39 25.43
N LEU A 997 -3.70 -22.09 26.71
CA LEU A 997 -2.86 -21.20 27.56
C LEU A 997 -1.39 -21.62 27.70
N PHE A 998 -1.07 -22.92 27.55
CA PHE A 998 0.30 -23.40 27.71
C PHE A 998 1.31 -22.68 26.81
N ILE A 999 0.88 -22.16 25.65
CA ILE A 999 1.73 -21.42 24.71
C ILE A 999 2.37 -20.17 25.34
N HIS A 1000 1.67 -19.57 26.32
CA HIS A 1000 2.12 -18.40 27.06
C HIS A 1000 3.01 -18.76 28.25
N GLN A 1001 2.82 -19.97 28.78
CA GLN A 1001 3.33 -20.39 30.09
C GLN A 1001 4.67 -21.10 29.96
N PHE A 1002 4.77 -22.10 29.06
CA PHE A 1002 5.87 -23.06 29.08
C PHE A 1002 7.23 -22.41 28.85
N SER A 1003 7.36 -21.59 27.81
CA SER A 1003 8.60 -20.86 27.53
C SER A 1003 9.01 -19.91 28.67
N GLN A 1004 8.03 -19.23 29.26
CA GLN A 1004 8.25 -18.24 30.30
C GLN A 1004 8.44 -18.85 31.70
N ALA A 1005 8.32 -20.17 31.84
CA ALA A 1005 8.74 -20.85 33.06
C ALA A 1005 10.24 -20.65 33.33
N TRP A 1006 11.05 -20.54 32.27
CA TRP A 1006 12.49 -20.30 32.33
C TRP A 1006 12.88 -18.88 31.92
N LEU A 1007 12.20 -18.28 30.94
CA LEU A 1007 12.51 -16.94 30.44
C LEU A 1007 11.83 -15.84 31.28
N ASP A 1008 12.63 -14.99 31.93
CA ASP A 1008 12.13 -13.77 32.58
C ASP A 1008 12.04 -12.62 31.59
N LEU A 1009 10.82 -12.40 31.09
CA LEU A 1009 10.51 -11.36 30.11
C LEU A 1009 9.90 -10.10 30.75
N ARG A 1010 9.90 -9.99 32.09
CA ARG A 1010 9.36 -8.82 32.80
C ARG A 1010 10.11 -7.56 32.40
N GLY A 1011 9.35 -6.51 32.10
CA GLY A 1011 9.89 -5.21 31.69
C GLY A 1011 10.59 -5.21 30.32
N ARG A 1012 10.60 -6.34 29.59
CA ARG A 1012 11.26 -6.45 28.29
C ARG A 1012 10.27 -6.17 27.16
N ARG A 1013 10.70 -5.38 26.18
CA ARG A 1013 9.93 -5.05 24.96
C ARG A 1013 10.80 -5.28 23.75
N GLU A 1014 10.28 -5.97 22.74
CA GLU A 1014 11.08 -6.30 21.55
C GLU A 1014 11.79 -5.08 20.96
N SER A 1015 12.97 -5.29 20.40
CA SER A 1015 13.78 -4.20 19.85
C SER A 1015 13.24 -3.66 18.52
N ARG A 1016 12.48 -4.44 17.75
CA ARG A 1016 11.89 -4.05 16.44
C ARG A 1016 10.47 -3.48 16.54
N LEU A 1017 9.88 -3.13 15.39
CA LEU A 1017 8.61 -2.39 15.22
C LEU A 1017 7.41 -2.92 16.03
N SER A 1018 7.39 -4.22 16.35
CA SER A 1018 6.33 -4.87 17.12
C SER A 1018 6.27 -4.44 18.60
N LYS A 1019 7.42 -4.07 19.20
CA LYS A 1019 7.57 -3.59 20.60
C LYS A 1019 6.79 -4.42 21.65
N ILE A 1020 6.58 -5.70 21.39
CA ILE A 1020 5.74 -6.57 22.21
C ILE A 1020 6.41 -6.80 23.56
N ASN A 1021 5.65 -6.63 24.64
CA ASN A 1021 6.00 -7.13 25.95
C ASN A 1021 5.32 -8.50 26.14
N TYR A 1022 6.10 -9.58 26.05
CA TYR A 1022 5.56 -10.95 26.14
C TYR A 1022 5.07 -11.33 27.54
N TYR A 1023 5.57 -10.66 28.58
CA TYR A 1023 5.07 -10.85 29.94
C TYR A 1023 3.70 -10.18 30.12
N ASP A 1024 3.57 -8.92 29.70
CA ASP A 1024 2.27 -8.22 29.70
C ASP A 1024 1.26 -8.93 28.79
N ASN A 1025 1.73 -9.50 27.67
CA ASN A 1025 0.94 -10.32 26.78
C ASN A 1025 0.35 -11.56 27.47
N SER A 1026 1.16 -12.29 28.25
CA SER A 1026 0.68 -13.47 29.00
C SER A 1026 -0.25 -13.10 30.15
N ILE A 1027 -0.08 -11.92 30.75
CA ILE A 1027 -1.05 -11.35 31.70
C ILE A 1027 -2.39 -11.11 30.99
N ALA A 1028 -2.38 -10.44 29.84
CA ALA A 1028 -3.57 -10.16 29.06
C ALA A 1028 -4.27 -11.45 28.61
N ALA A 1029 -3.51 -12.44 28.12
CA ALA A 1029 -4.02 -13.75 27.73
C ALA A 1029 -4.72 -14.46 28.90
N THR A 1030 -4.07 -14.54 30.05
CA THR A 1030 -4.66 -15.21 31.21
C THR A 1030 -5.96 -14.53 31.68
N ARG A 1031 -5.98 -13.19 31.72
CA ARG A 1031 -7.18 -12.43 32.08
C ARG A 1031 -8.31 -12.62 31.05
N ALA A 1032 -7.97 -12.69 29.77
CA ALA A 1032 -8.93 -12.95 28.70
C ALA A 1032 -9.56 -14.34 28.84
N HIS A 1033 -8.77 -15.37 29.13
CA HIS A 1033 -9.27 -16.74 29.32
C HIS A 1033 -10.15 -16.86 30.57
N ARG A 1034 -9.80 -16.17 31.67
CA ARG A 1034 -10.70 -16.06 32.83
C ARG A 1034 -12.00 -15.34 32.46
N GLN A 1035 -11.92 -14.24 31.71
CA GLN A 1035 -13.11 -13.51 31.26
C GLN A 1035 -14.00 -14.41 30.38
N PHE A 1036 -13.40 -15.25 29.54
CA PHE A 1036 -14.12 -16.22 28.71
C PHE A 1036 -14.98 -17.16 29.56
N PHE A 1037 -14.43 -17.71 30.64
CA PHE A 1037 -15.18 -18.54 31.59
C PHE A 1037 -16.34 -17.80 32.26
N ILE A 1038 -16.13 -16.53 32.61
CA ILE A 1038 -17.20 -15.69 33.21
C ILE A 1038 -18.33 -15.50 32.20
N ASP A 1039 -17.99 -15.20 30.95
CA ASP A 1039 -18.94 -14.88 29.89
C ASP A 1039 -19.79 -16.10 29.49
N ILE A 1040 -19.20 -17.31 29.47
CA ILE A 1040 -19.91 -18.55 29.12
C ILE A 1040 -20.51 -19.28 30.33
N SER A 1041 -20.44 -18.70 31.53
CA SER A 1041 -20.97 -19.32 32.76
C SER A 1041 -22.48 -19.59 32.69
N LYS A 1042 -23.22 -18.89 31.82
CA LYS A 1042 -24.63 -19.20 31.54
C LYS A 1042 -24.84 -20.57 30.91
N GLU A 1043 -23.86 -21.06 30.15
CA GLU A 1043 -23.95 -22.37 29.50
C GLU A 1043 -23.33 -23.49 30.34
N PHE A 1044 -22.28 -23.15 31.10
CA PHE A 1044 -21.67 -24.02 32.09
C PHE A 1044 -21.79 -23.37 33.48
N PRO A 1045 -22.92 -23.55 34.19
CA PRO A 1045 -23.19 -22.88 35.48
C PRO A 1045 -22.17 -23.12 36.58
N THR A 1046 -21.32 -24.13 36.42
CA THR A 1046 -20.23 -24.46 37.34
C THR A 1046 -19.01 -23.56 37.14
N TYR A 1047 -18.88 -22.89 36.00
CA TYR A 1047 -17.84 -21.91 35.75
C TYR A 1047 -18.10 -20.63 36.53
N SER A 1048 -17.02 -20.01 37.00
CA SER A 1048 -17.11 -18.74 37.69
C SER A 1048 -15.81 -17.97 37.56
N SER A 1049 -15.79 -16.79 38.16
CA SER A 1049 -14.60 -15.97 38.26
C SER A 1049 -13.44 -16.66 39.01
N ASN A 1050 -13.70 -17.73 39.78
CA ASN A 1050 -12.69 -18.54 40.48
C ASN A 1050 -12.74 -20.04 40.11
N ILE A 1051 -13.59 -20.46 39.18
CA ILE A 1051 -13.58 -21.83 38.62
C ILE A 1051 -13.37 -21.67 37.12
N TRP A 1052 -12.10 -21.61 36.72
CA TRP A 1052 -11.70 -21.40 35.33
C TRP A 1052 -10.37 -22.07 35.01
N GLY A 1053 -10.18 -22.43 33.73
CA GLY A 1053 -8.94 -23.00 33.23
C GLY A 1053 -9.18 -23.91 32.03
N LEU A 1054 -8.65 -23.52 30.86
CA LEU A 1054 -8.54 -24.38 29.68
C LEU A 1054 -7.10 -24.33 29.18
N THR A 1055 -6.49 -25.50 29.13
CA THR A 1055 -5.25 -25.79 28.42
C THR A 1055 -5.28 -27.25 27.99
N ALA A 1056 -4.38 -27.76 27.14
CA ALA A 1056 -4.42 -29.16 26.73
C ALA A 1056 -4.41 -30.13 27.93
N SER A 1057 -5.32 -31.10 27.92
CA SER A 1057 -5.55 -32.04 29.02
C SER A 1057 -6.29 -33.28 28.54
N ASP A 1058 -6.42 -34.27 29.40
CA ASP A 1058 -7.44 -35.29 29.27
C ASP A 1058 -8.85 -34.73 29.48
N SER A 1059 -9.82 -35.50 28.98
CA SER A 1059 -11.25 -35.31 29.15
C SER A 1059 -11.90 -36.67 29.31
N GLN A 1060 -13.19 -36.68 29.67
CA GLN A 1060 -13.97 -37.91 29.69
C GLN A 1060 -13.95 -38.69 28.36
N ASN A 1061 -13.65 -38.00 27.25
CA ASN A 1061 -13.61 -38.57 25.89
C ASN A 1061 -12.18 -38.74 25.33
N GLY A 1062 -11.14 -38.56 26.14
CA GLY A 1062 -9.73 -38.62 25.74
C GLY A 1062 -9.04 -37.26 25.72
N TYR A 1063 -7.80 -37.22 25.22
CA TYR A 1063 -6.95 -36.02 25.26
C TYR A 1063 -7.43 -34.93 24.27
N VAL A 1064 -7.55 -33.70 24.76
CA VAL A 1064 -8.07 -32.54 24.01
C VAL A 1064 -7.15 -31.33 24.21
N ALA A 1065 -6.78 -30.66 23.11
CA ALA A 1065 -6.11 -29.36 23.16
C ALA A 1065 -7.14 -28.23 23.16
N TRP A 1066 -7.52 -27.76 24.35
CA TRP A 1066 -8.59 -26.77 24.52
C TRP A 1066 -8.16 -25.35 24.12
N GLY A 1067 -8.54 -24.87 22.94
CA GLY A 1067 -8.30 -23.48 22.51
C GLY A 1067 -9.49 -22.57 22.79
N ALA A 1068 -9.37 -21.58 23.68
CA ALA A 1068 -10.42 -20.60 23.94
C ALA A 1068 -9.88 -19.36 24.67
N PRO A 1069 -10.29 -18.11 24.34
CA PRO A 1069 -11.24 -17.67 23.32
C PRO A 1069 -10.65 -17.56 21.90
N PRO A 1070 -11.43 -17.78 20.82
CA PRO A 1070 -12.89 -17.98 20.77
C PRO A 1070 -13.34 -19.37 21.24
N ARG A 1071 -14.66 -19.55 21.44
CA ARG A 1071 -15.22 -20.80 21.99
C ARG A 1071 -14.92 -22.02 21.08
N PRO A 1072 -14.27 -23.09 21.58
CA PRO A 1072 -14.04 -24.30 20.79
C PRO A 1072 -15.30 -25.15 20.73
N THR A 1073 -15.50 -25.85 19.62
CA THR A 1073 -16.64 -26.76 19.42
C THR A 1073 -16.59 -27.97 20.34
N SER A 1074 -15.39 -28.36 20.81
CA SER A 1074 -15.19 -29.47 21.74
C SER A 1074 -15.56 -29.15 23.19
N LEU A 1075 -15.82 -27.88 23.55
CA LEU A 1075 -16.02 -27.47 24.94
C LEU A 1075 -17.21 -28.19 25.60
N ASP A 1076 -16.95 -28.89 26.70
CA ASP A 1076 -17.93 -29.79 27.34
C ASP A 1076 -18.19 -29.50 28.83
N GLY A 1077 -17.53 -28.50 29.41
CA GLY A 1077 -17.59 -28.18 30.84
C GLY A 1077 -16.34 -28.59 31.63
N THR A 1078 -15.32 -29.15 30.97
CA THR A 1078 -14.05 -29.51 31.60
C THR A 1078 -13.26 -28.29 32.09
N VAL A 1079 -12.70 -28.41 33.29
CA VAL A 1079 -11.81 -27.43 33.92
C VAL A 1079 -10.44 -28.08 34.12
N VAL A 1080 -9.40 -27.37 33.71
CA VAL A 1080 -8.02 -27.84 33.75
C VAL A 1080 -7.22 -27.00 34.76
N PRO A 1081 -6.96 -27.50 35.99
CA PRO A 1081 -6.32 -26.71 37.04
C PRO A 1081 -4.94 -26.14 36.67
N CYS A 1082 -4.17 -26.87 35.85
CA CYS A 1082 -2.83 -26.45 35.44
C CYS A 1082 -2.85 -25.16 34.59
N ALA A 1083 -3.98 -24.82 33.95
CA ALA A 1083 -4.13 -23.54 33.25
C ALA A 1083 -4.06 -22.35 34.21
N ALA A 1084 -4.71 -22.44 35.38
CA ALA A 1084 -4.64 -21.40 36.41
C ALA A 1084 -3.28 -21.45 37.13
N ALA A 1085 -2.77 -22.65 37.43
CA ALA A 1085 -1.51 -22.84 38.13
C ALA A 1085 -0.29 -22.40 37.31
N GLY A 1086 -0.25 -22.70 36.01
CA GLY A 1086 0.80 -22.25 35.10
C GLY A 1086 0.86 -20.74 34.93
N SER A 1087 -0.23 -20.02 35.22
CA SER A 1087 -0.28 -18.56 35.18
C SER A 1087 -0.01 -17.86 36.53
N LEU A 1088 0.37 -18.58 37.60
CA LEU A 1088 0.67 -17.99 38.91
C LEU A 1088 1.72 -16.88 38.85
N MET A 1089 2.76 -17.05 38.02
CA MET A 1089 3.80 -16.04 37.85
C MET A 1089 3.34 -14.79 37.09
N PHE A 1090 2.21 -14.83 36.36
CA PHE A 1090 1.69 -13.68 35.62
C PHE A 1090 0.58 -12.95 36.37
N THR A 1091 -0.38 -13.71 36.89
CA THR A 1091 -1.63 -13.16 37.43
C THR A 1091 -1.97 -13.82 38.78
N PRO A 1092 -1.13 -13.66 39.81
CA PRO A 1092 -1.33 -14.30 41.10
C PRO A 1092 -2.65 -13.91 41.74
N ASP A 1093 -3.15 -12.69 41.49
CA ASP A 1093 -4.43 -12.18 41.98
C ASP A 1093 -5.63 -13.05 41.60
N ILE A 1094 -5.67 -13.56 40.36
CA ILE A 1094 -6.78 -14.40 39.87
C ILE A 1094 -6.46 -15.90 39.89
N SER A 1095 -5.19 -16.28 39.74
CA SER A 1095 -4.77 -17.68 39.72
C SER A 1095 -4.81 -18.32 41.11
N LEU A 1096 -4.30 -17.63 42.15
CA LEU A 1096 -4.33 -18.15 43.52
C LEU A 1096 -5.76 -18.30 44.04
N ALA A 1097 -6.62 -17.32 43.74
CA ALA A 1097 -8.03 -17.38 44.09
C ALA A 1097 -8.73 -18.58 43.44
N ALA A 1098 -8.43 -18.87 42.17
CA ALA A 1098 -9.02 -19.99 41.46
C ALA A 1098 -8.59 -21.35 42.03
N LEU A 1099 -7.29 -21.55 42.24
CA LEU A 1099 -6.79 -22.81 42.79
C LEU A 1099 -7.31 -23.08 44.20
N ARG A 1100 -7.39 -22.06 45.05
CA ARG A 1100 -7.99 -22.21 46.38
C ARG A 1100 -9.46 -22.59 46.30
N GLU A 1101 -10.22 -21.91 45.45
CA GLU A 1101 -11.65 -22.22 45.28
C GLU A 1101 -11.85 -23.64 44.79
N MET A 1102 -11.06 -24.09 43.80
CA MET A 1102 -11.07 -25.46 43.31
C MET A 1102 -10.77 -26.46 44.44
N LYS A 1103 -9.68 -26.26 45.20
CA LYS A 1103 -9.32 -27.13 46.33
C LYS A 1103 -10.39 -27.13 47.42
N ASN A 1104 -10.93 -25.97 47.78
CA ASN A 1104 -11.94 -25.85 48.84
C ASN A 1104 -13.27 -26.51 48.45
N LYS A 1105 -13.69 -26.34 47.20
CA LYS A 1105 -15.00 -26.79 46.73
C LYS A 1105 -15.03 -28.28 46.38
N TYR A 1106 -13.95 -28.80 45.80
CA TYR A 1106 -13.89 -30.18 45.29
C TYR A 1106 -12.98 -31.09 46.11
N GLY A 1107 -12.15 -30.54 46.99
CA GLY A 1107 -11.37 -31.28 47.99
C GLY A 1107 -10.49 -32.37 47.38
N GLU A 1108 -10.44 -33.49 48.07
CA GLU A 1108 -9.62 -34.65 47.72
C GLU A 1108 -10.01 -35.31 46.39
N LYS A 1109 -11.18 -34.99 45.83
CA LYS A 1109 -11.54 -35.52 44.50
C LYS A 1109 -10.55 -35.05 43.45
N ILE A 1110 -10.21 -33.76 43.45
CA ILE A 1110 -9.35 -33.16 42.43
C ILE A 1110 -7.97 -32.78 42.96
N TYR A 1111 -7.73 -32.82 44.28
CA TYR A 1111 -6.46 -32.45 44.91
C TYR A 1111 -5.92 -33.61 45.75
N GLN A 1112 -5.08 -34.44 45.12
CA GLN A 1112 -4.68 -35.75 45.62
C GLN A 1112 -3.19 -35.82 45.98
N TYR A 1113 -2.54 -36.95 45.73
CA TYR A 1113 -1.20 -37.28 46.21
C TYR A 1113 -0.13 -36.39 45.55
N TYR A 1114 -0.26 -36.15 44.24
CA TYR A 1114 0.66 -35.31 43.45
C TYR A 1114 0.20 -33.84 43.27
N GLY A 1115 -0.92 -33.45 43.87
CA GLY A 1115 -1.49 -32.11 43.74
C GLY A 1115 -2.82 -32.16 42.98
N PHE A 1116 -3.07 -31.19 42.12
CA PHE A 1116 -4.27 -31.24 41.27
C PHE A 1116 -4.19 -32.40 40.27
N VAL A 1117 -5.32 -33.07 40.04
CA VAL A 1117 -5.55 -33.96 38.89
C VAL A 1117 -5.37 -33.18 37.58
N ASP A 1118 -5.20 -33.90 36.48
CA ASP A 1118 -5.06 -33.29 35.15
C ASP A 1118 -6.25 -32.39 34.78
N ALA A 1119 -7.45 -32.95 34.85
CA ALA A 1119 -8.69 -32.24 34.57
C ALA A 1119 -9.88 -32.81 35.35
N PHE A 1120 -10.97 -32.05 35.42
CA PHE A 1120 -12.23 -32.51 35.97
C PHE A 1120 -13.39 -31.81 35.28
N ASN A 1121 -14.56 -32.46 35.22
CA ASN A 1121 -15.76 -31.89 34.65
C ASN A 1121 -16.84 -31.79 35.74
N PRO A 1122 -17.07 -30.59 36.31
CA PRO A 1122 -18.09 -30.38 37.34
C PRO A 1122 -19.51 -30.75 36.93
N LYS A 1123 -19.82 -30.67 35.62
CA LYS A 1123 -21.16 -30.94 35.09
C LYS A 1123 -21.46 -32.44 35.05
N THR A 1124 -20.48 -33.27 34.69
CA THR A 1124 -20.64 -34.73 34.64
C THR A 1124 -20.17 -35.43 35.92
N ASN A 1125 -19.59 -34.68 36.88
CA ASN A 1125 -18.90 -35.20 38.06
C ASN A 1125 -17.78 -36.20 37.69
N TRP A 1126 -17.20 -36.03 36.50
CA TRP A 1126 -16.01 -36.75 36.07
C TRP A 1126 -14.75 -36.07 36.62
N THR A 1127 -13.74 -36.86 36.95
CA THR A 1127 -12.44 -36.41 37.43
C THR A 1127 -11.39 -37.32 36.85
N ASP A 1128 -10.30 -36.75 36.35
CA ASP A 1128 -9.22 -37.55 35.83
C ASP A 1128 -8.57 -38.38 36.94
N THR A 1129 -8.26 -39.62 36.60
CA THR A 1129 -7.56 -40.55 37.49
C THR A 1129 -6.05 -40.35 37.47
N ASP A 1130 -5.54 -39.62 36.49
CA ASP A 1130 -4.12 -39.41 36.23
C ASP A 1130 -3.71 -37.94 36.44
N VAL A 1131 -2.41 -37.75 36.56
CA VAL A 1131 -1.71 -36.48 36.42
C VAL A 1131 -0.75 -36.56 35.23
N ILE A 1132 -0.59 -35.44 34.51
CA ILE A 1132 0.38 -35.31 33.41
C ILE A 1132 1.62 -34.55 33.90
N GLY A 1133 2.80 -35.08 33.58
CA GLY A 1133 4.07 -34.58 34.09
C GLY A 1133 4.41 -33.15 33.68
N ILE A 1134 4.05 -32.72 32.47
CA ILE A 1134 4.27 -31.33 32.02
C ILE A 1134 3.35 -30.33 32.73
N ASP A 1135 2.14 -30.74 33.09
CA ASP A 1135 1.15 -29.90 33.79
C ASP A 1135 1.53 -29.68 35.24
N LEU A 1136 2.06 -30.73 35.87
CA LEU A 1136 2.76 -30.65 37.15
C LEU A 1136 4.02 -29.79 37.04
N GLY A 1137 4.77 -29.92 35.95
CA GLY A 1137 5.98 -29.14 35.71
C GLY A 1137 5.71 -27.64 35.71
N ILE A 1138 4.82 -27.18 34.84
CA ILE A 1138 4.50 -25.75 34.75
C ILE A 1138 3.90 -25.22 36.05
N THR A 1139 3.11 -26.03 36.76
CA THR A 1139 2.56 -25.70 38.08
C THR A 1139 3.67 -25.40 39.09
N LEU A 1140 4.66 -26.29 39.20
CA LEU A 1140 5.77 -26.14 40.16
C LEU A 1140 6.62 -24.91 39.83
N LEU A 1141 7.03 -24.76 38.57
CA LEU A 1141 7.95 -23.70 38.16
C LEU A 1141 7.28 -22.32 38.23
N SER A 1142 6.00 -22.20 37.82
CA SER A 1142 5.25 -20.95 37.91
C SER A 1142 5.03 -20.52 39.37
N ALA A 1143 4.71 -21.46 40.26
CA ALA A 1143 4.61 -21.20 41.69
C ALA A 1143 5.96 -20.76 42.30
N GLU A 1144 7.08 -21.39 41.91
CA GLU A 1144 8.38 -20.99 42.42
C GLU A 1144 8.83 -19.62 41.87
N ASN A 1145 8.56 -19.30 40.60
CA ASN A 1145 8.83 -17.96 40.07
C ASN A 1145 7.97 -16.88 40.74
N LEU A 1146 6.72 -17.21 41.11
CA LEU A 1146 5.89 -16.33 41.91
C LEU A 1146 6.53 -16.04 43.28
N ARG A 1147 6.99 -17.09 43.99
CA ARG A 1147 7.47 -16.98 45.38
C ARG A 1147 8.89 -16.44 45.52
N SER A 1148 9.80 -16.85 44.65
CA SER A 1148 11.24 -16.57 44.77
C SER A 1148 11.86 -15.97 43.51
N GLY A 1149 11.35 -16.35 42.33
CA GLY A 1149 11.99 -16.00 41.05
C GLY A 1149 13.26 -16.81 40.77
N ASN A 1150 13.51 -17.89 41.52
CA ASN A 1150 14.77 -18.64 41.44
C ASN A 1150 14.95 -19.35 40.09
N VAL A 1151 13.88 -19.87 39.48
CA VAL A 1151 14.00 -20.56 38.19
C VAL A 1151 14.48 -19.60 37.11
N TRP A 1152 13.84 -18.43 37.03
CA TRP A 1152 14.32 -17.31 36.20
C TRP A 1152 15.76 -16.91 36.51
N PHE A 1153 16.11 -16.80 37.79
CA PHE A 1153 17.46 -16.41 38.20
C PHE A 1153 18.53 -17.40 37.73
N TRP A 1154 18.31 -18.71 37.88
CA TRP A 1154 19.25 -19.71 37.40
C TRP A 1154 19.32 -19.71 35.88
N PHE A 1155 18.19 -19.80 35.19
CA PHE A 1155 18.18 -19.97 33.74
C PHE A 1155 18.74 -18.74 33.01
N MET A 1156 18.34 -17.54 33.40
CA MET A 1156 18.73 -16.30 32.72
C MET A 1156 20.23 -16.00 32.84
N ARG A 1157 20.95 -16.58 33.80
CA ARG A 1157 22.40 -16.40 33.98
C ARG A 1157 23.27 -17.16 32.97
N ASN A 1158 22.67 -18.02 32.15
CA ASN A 1158 23.39 -18.69 31.09
C ASN A 1158 23.82 -17.67 30.01
N PRO A 1159 25.13 -17.56 29.68
CA PRO A 1159 25.64 -16.61 28.69
C PRO A 1159 24.93 -16.68 27.33
N GLU A 1160 24.52 -17.88 26.94
CA GLU A 1160 23.86 -18.20 25.69
C GLU A 1160 22.48 -17.53 25.61
N ILE A 1161 21.74 -17.54 26.73
CA ILE A 1161 20.44 -16.88 26.86
C ILE A 1161 20.60 -15.36 26.91
N GLN A 1162 21.61 -14.87 27.63
CA GLN A 1162 21.93 -13.44 27.67
C GLN A 1162 22.26 -12.89 26.29
N TYR A 1163 23.00 -13.66 25.48
CA TYR A 1163 23.27 -13.29 24.10
C TYR A 1163 21.99 -13.19 23.28
N ALA A 1164 21.15 -14.22 23.29
CA ALA A 1164 19.93 -14.25 22.51
C ALA A 1164 18.93 -13.14 22.92
N LEU A 1165 18.82 -12.83 24.22
CA LEU A 1165 18.00 -11.72 24.73
C LEU A 1165 18.42 -10.36 24.17
N ARG A 1166 19.74 -10.07 24.11
CA ARG A 1166 20.25 -8.82 23.52
C ARG A 1166 19.94 -8.66 22.03
N GLN A 1167 19.70 -9.78 21.33
CA GLN A 1167 19.30 -9.72 19.93
C GLN A 1167 17.79 -9.45 19.76
N ALA A 1168 16.97 -9.93 20.70
CA ALA A 1168 15.51 -9.86 20.64
C ALA A 1168 14.91 -8.62 21.31
N PHE A 1169 15.51 -8.11 22.38
CA PHE A 1169 15.04 -7.00 23.22
C PHE A 1169 16.11 -5.91 23.31
#